data_AF-A0A1B0DBC7-F1
#
_entry.id   AF-A0A1B0DBC7-F1
#
_cell.length_a   1.000
_cell.length_b   1.000
_cell.length_c   1.000
_cell.angle_alpha   90.00
_cell.angle_beta   90.00
_cell.angle_gamma   90.00
#
_symmetry.space_group_name_H-M   'P 1'
#
loop_
_entity.id
_entity.type
_entity.pdbx_description
1 polymer ?
#
loop_
_entity_poly.entity_id
_entity_poly.type
_entity_poly.pdbx_seq_one_letter_code
_entity_poly.pdbx_strand_id
1 'polypeptide(L)'
;RKFDVTSNITLLKYISELFQKVILKSGDVLASWALLEHPYKQFLLHAESIGVQYPEKLSTLELTEKLRKADAKLLLRAYDELDFWRVDEFAYYRPVVEAKSDEAYVTKDPRKAWETGLQCVSELSAAKMKVLIFICLAIIHGSYCVDDYVSVSCNYGYVKGKVVHGNEKPYEAFYSIPYAKPPVGPLRFSNPVPCDSWKNAYDATYPRSECLQKIYYGNTPYVKGDEDCLYLSVYRPCNRKPHEKLPVIVYFGFGAFTNSYTSPENLSPDYFMDTERVIVVVVQSRLGPFGYLSSGDTHCLGNFGLKDQRLALQWVSDNIEAFQGDCDCVTLMGAGSGAISAVYHWLNDDTSQFFQKIILKSGNFLYHGAVLEDPYEQFLDHAKLIGVQYPEKLSTLELTEKLRKADAKLLLSATDMLPYWKKFEYYRLVVEANCNEAYVTKDPRTAWVSGHFEPKPLYVTFTQNDGNVRAGVLLDKHLRKHFNLNVEKNLPDALDIDPKNFPDVKHFYFKDGDCKITDYNIWTYLDIFTTRYFEQSLYNTVKCYVRNVNTQKYPLSIDKFNFNGPCHFTKVFTGYDVNLGTGFCDDLLYLFRFPSLFTDFDYKSVDYQVKNIYVDTHINFAVTGWPNQWSHLATCDNLYFQKYGFCEYQEFGNQTQYVNRAFYSIPYAKPPVGPLRFSSPVPCDPWEKAYDATYPRSECLQKVYYGAYSYIKGDEDCLYLSIYRPCNRKPHEKLPVIVYFGFGAFATDYTSPDNLSPDYFMDTERVIVVVVQSRLGVFGYLSSGDTHCSGNFGLKDQRLALQWVNSNIGAFQGDCDCVTLMGAGSGAASAVYHWLNHDTSIVEAKSDEAYVTKDPRKAWETGCFEPKALYITFAQNDGNVRAGLLLNKQQRPYFNLNVDKHLAEVLDLDPKYIRSVKDYYFYSELSKMKVLIFICLAIIHGSFCVNDYVSVSCNYGYVKGKVVNGNEKPYEAFYSIPYAKPPVGPLRFCNPVPCDAWKNAYDATYPRSECLQKVYNGGNSYVRGDEDCLYLSVYRPCNRKPHEKLPVIVYFGFGAFTNSYTSPENLSPDYFMDTERVIVVVVQSRLGPFGYLSSGDTHCLGNFGLKDQRLALQWVKENIGAFQGDCDCVTLMGAGTGAISAVYHWLNHDTSRK
;
A
#
# COMPACT_ATOMS: atom_id res chain seq x y z
N ARG A 1 -41.29 -13.97 5.73
CA ARG A 1 -42.60 -13.43 5.25
C ARG A 1 -42.95 -12.24 6.14
N LYS A 2 -43.42 -11.12 5.55
CA LYS A 2 -43.78 -9.84 6.22
C LYS A 2 -42.71 -9.27 7.18
N PHE A 3 -41.88 -8.37 6.65
CA PHE A 3 -41.36 -7.27 7.45
C PHE A 3 -42.51 -6.27 7.70
N ASP A 4 -42.65 -5.82 8.93
CA ASP A 4 -43.37 -4.60 9.30
C ASP A 4 -42.47 -3.78 10.23
N VAL A 5 -42.52 -2.45 10.10
CA VAL A 5 -41.46 -1.55 10.59
C VAL A 5 -42.04 -0.67 11.69
N THR A 6 -41.87 -1.05 12.97
CA THR A 6 -42.24 -0.19 14.11
C THR A 6 -41.49 -0.52 15.42
N SER A 7 -40.22 -0.11 15.50
CA SER A 7 -39.59 0.24 16.80
C SER A 7 -38.39 1.18 16.62
N ASN A 8 -38.61 2.28 15.89
CA ASN A 8 -37.81 3.49 16.08
C ASN A 8 -38.17 4.11 17.46
N ILE A 9 -37.33 5.01 17.99
CA ILE A 9 -37.38 5.59 19.36
C ILE A 9 -36.76 4.61 20.40
N THR A 10 -35.48 4.73 20.75
CA THR A 10 -35.03 5.64 21.84
C THR A 10 -33.54 5.98 21.70
N LEU A 11 -33.21 6.83 20.72
CA LEU A 11 -31.96 7.61 20.68
C LEU A 11 -32.14 8.88 19.82
N LEU A 12 -32.96 8.78 18.77
CA LEU A 12 -33.35 9.86 17.86
C LEU A 12 -34.24 10.98 18.45
N LYS A 13 -34.54 10.98 19.76
CA LYS A 13 -35.52 11.91 20.35
C LYS A 13 -34.93 13.12 21.10
N TYR A 14 -33.62 13.36 20.95
CA TYR A 14 -32.92 14.48 21.58
C TYR A 14 -32.09 15.34 20.62
N ILE A 15 -32.24 15.15 19.30
CA ILE A 15 -31.67 16.02 18.25
C ILE A 15 -32.81 16.44 17.31
N SER A 16 -33.76 17.18 17.84
CA SER A 16 -34.69 17.96 17.00
C SER A 16 -34.09 19.33 16.73
N GLU A 17 -34.19 19.79 15.47
CA GLU A 17 -33.78 21.14 15.02
C GLU A 17 -32.25 21.37 15.01
N LEU A 18 -31.44 20.71 14.16
CA LEU A 18 -31.36 21.02 12.73
C LEU A 18 -30.71 19.92 11.85
N PHE A 19 -30.11 18.88 12.45
CA PHE A 19 -29.17 17.97 11.78
C PHE A 19 -29.53 16.50 12.02
N GLN A 20 -29.56 15.68 10.96
CA GLN A 20 -29.90 14.26 11.09
C GLN A 20 -28.69 13.31 11.03
N LYS A 21 -27.60 13.68 10.32
CA LYS A 21 -26.38 12.86 10.16
C LYS A 21 -25.11 13.71 9.96
N VAL A 22 -23.96 13.16 10.37
CA VAL A 22 -22.62 13.71 10.09
C VAL A 22 -21.76 12.59 9.51
N ILE A 23 -20.99 12.87 8.45
CA ILE A 23 -20.08 11.91 7.81
C ILE A 23 -18.65 12.47 7.86
N LEU A 24 -17.75 11.74 8.54
CA LEU A 24 -16.36 12.12 8.74
C LEU A 24 -15.45 11.22 7.89
N LYS A 25 -14.58 11.82 7.07
CA LYS A 25 -13.38 11.14 6.53
C LYS A 25 -12.16 11.77 7.20
N SER A 26 -11.51 11.00 8.09
CA SER A 26 -10.28 11.32 8.84
C SER A 26 -10.24 12.71 9.51
N GLY A 27 -10.59 12.78 10.79
CA GLY A 27 -10.42 14.00 11.60
C GLY A 27 -10.45 13.77 13.11
N ASP A 28 -9.33 14.02 13.79
CA ASP A 28 -9.17 13.88 15.24
C ASP A 28 -9.55 15.16 15.99
N VAL A 29 -10.86 15.40 16.15
CA VAL A 29 -11.38 16.59 16.86
C VAL A 29 -10.94 16.69 18.33
N LEU A 30 -10.54 15.56 18.93
CA LEU A 30 -10.14 15.46 20.34
C LEU A 30 -8.63 15.65 20.59
N ALA A 31 -7.83 15.80 19.54
CA ALA A 31 -6.38 15.96 19.69
C ALA A 31 -6.01 17.35 20.23
N SER A 32 -4.89 17.45 20.95
CA SER A 32 -4.39 18.71 21.54
C SER A 32 -4.12 19.82 20.51
N TRP A 33 -3.97 19.46 19.24
CA TRP A 33 -3.76 20.40 18.14
C TRP A 33 -5.04 21.02 17.57
N ALA A 34 -6.24 20.66 18.03
CA ALA A 34 -7.51 21.17 17.46
C ALA A 34 -7.89 22.61 17.88
N LEU A 35 -7.18 23.21 18.83
CA LEU A 35 -7.36 24.59 19.31
C LEU A 35 -6.04 25.38 19.28
N LEU A 36 -6.12 26.71 19.22
CA LEU A 36 -4.98 27.62 19.44
C LEU A 36 -5.01 28.17 20.88
N GLU A 37 -3.99 27.85 21.67
CA GLU A 37 -3.93 28.20 23.10
C GLU A 37 -3.48 29.64 23.39
N HIS A 38 -2.82 30.31 22.43
CA HIS A 38 -2.22 31.65 22.60
C HIS A 38 -2.57 32.64 21.47
N PRO A 39 -3.86 32.93 21.21
CA PRO A 39 -4.29 33.78 20.10
C PRO A 39 -3.64 35.17 20.08
N TYR A 40 -3.61 35.86 21.22
CA TYR A 40 -3.03 37.21 21.31
C TYR A 40 -1.54 37.27 20.94
N LYS A 41 -0.77 36.19 21.19
CA LYS A 41 0.65 36.14 20.80
C LYS A 41 0.79 36.11 19.28
N GLN A 42 -0.07 35.36 18.58
CA GLN A 42 -0.10 35.34 17.11
C GLN A 42 -0.56 36.70 16.54
N PHE A 43 -1.53 37.34 17.21
CA PHE A 43 -2.04 38.66 16.85
C PHE A 43 -0.94 39.74 16.83
N LEU A 44 -0.06 39.74 17.84
CA LEU A 44 1.08 40.65 17.91
C LEU A 44 2.11 40.37 16.80
N LEU A 45 2.45 39.10 16.57
CA LEU A 45 3.37 38.69 15.48
C LEU A 45 2.83 39.09 14.09
N HIS A 46 1.51 39.06 13.88
CA HIS A 46 0.86 39.58 12.67
C HIS A 46 0.93 41.10 12.52
N ALA A 47 0.93 41.84 13.61
CA ALA A 47 1.13 43.29 13.57
C ALA A 47 2.61 43.64 13.28
N GLU A 48 3.55 42.96 13.94
CA GLU A 48 5.01 43.13 13.76
C GLU A 48 5.43 42.90 12.30
N SER A 49 5.03 41.77 11.72
CA SER A 49 5.37 41.34 10.34
C SER A 49 4.80 42.23 9.23
N ILE A 50 3.77 43.05 9.51
CA ILE A 50 3.32 44.12 8.59
C ILE A 50 3.91 45.50 8.91
N GLY A 51 4.92 45.58 9.79
CA GLY A 51 5.65 46.80 10.12
C GLY A 51 5.06 47.64 11.26
N VAL A 52 4.16 47.11 12.08
CA VAL A 52 3.71 47.82 13.29
C VAL A 52 4.84 47.79 14.34
N GLN A 53 5.44 48.95 14.57
CA GLN A 53 6.45 49.16 15.61
C GLN A 53 5.82 49.03 17.01
N TYR A 54 6.39 48.17 17.85
CA TYR A 54 5.98 47.95 19.26
C TYR A 54 4.47 47.64 19.43
N PRO A 55 3.93 46.58 18.78
CA PRO A 55 2.51 46.29 18.85
C PRO A 55 2.04 46.01 20.28
N GLU A 56 2.92 45.55 21.17
CA GLU A 56 2.65 45.29 22.59
C GLU A 56 2.29 46.56 23.39
N LYS A 57 2.55 47.76 22.85
CA LYS A 57 2.23 49.06 23.47
C LYS A 57 0.93 49.67 22.95
N LEU A 58 0.32 49.08 21.93
CA LEU A 58 -0.95 49.53 21.35
C LEU A 58 -2.11 48.75 21.96
N SER A 59 -3.29 49.37 22.02
CA SER A 59 -4.50 48.63 22.37
C SER A 59 -4.86 47.62 21.28
N THR A 60 -5.53 46.52 21.67
CA THR A 60 -6.11 45.55 20.75
C THR A 60 -7.04 46.17 19.71
N LEU A 61 -7.75 47.25 20.07
CA LEU A 61 -8.54 48.06 19.15
C LEU A 61 -7.67 48.76 18.08
N GLU A 62 -6.60 49.45 18.48
CA GLU A 62 -5.68 50.13 17.54
C GLU A 62 -4.94 49.14 16.63
N LEU A 63 -4.56 47.99 17.15
CA LEU A 63 -3.98 46.89 16.38
C LEU A 63 -4.98 46.32 15.37
N THR A 64 -6.21 46.06 15.79
CA THR A 64 -7.28 45.59 14.89
C THR A 64 -7.53 46.60 13.77
N GLU A 65 -7.58 47.90 14.08
CA GLU A 65 -7.75 48.96 13.08
C GLU A 65 -6.56 49.12 12.13
N LYS A 66 -5.33 48.80 12.56
CA LYS A 66 -4.14 48.74 11.69
C LYS A 66 -4.20 47.53 10.76
N LEU A 67 -4.49 46.34 11.29
CA LEU A 67 -4.66 45.11 10.50
C LEU A 67 -5.81 45.24 9.50
N ARG A 68 -6.93 45.88 9.88
CA ARG A 68 -8.05 46.17 8.96
C ARG A 68 -7.64 47.01 7.76
N LYS A 69 -6.63 47.88 7.87
CA LYS A 69 -6.17 48.79 6.80
C LYS A 69 -4.98 48.27 6.00
N ALA A 70 -4.39 47.14 6.39
CA ALA A 70 -3.26 46.53 5.70
C ALA A 70 -3.65 45.92 4.35
N ASP A 71 -2.65 45.73 3.47
CA ASP A 71 -2.83 44.97 2.24
C ASP A 71 -3.10 43.49 2.55
N ALA A 72 -4.10 42.91 1.90
CA ALA A 72 -4.55 41.56 2.21
C ALA A 72 -3.55 40.48 1.78
N LYS A 73 -2.73 40.73 0.74
CA LYS A 73 -1.67 39.80 0.31
C LYS A 73 -0.44 39.92 1.21
N LEU A 74 -0.15 41.11 1.75
CA LEU A 74 0.88 41.31 2.77
C LEU A 74 0.53 40.57 4.07
N LEU A 75 -0.71 40.69 4.56
CA LEU A 75 -1.20 39.92 5.71
C LEU A 75 -1.07 38.39 5.52
N LEU A 76 -1.14 37.90 4.28
CA LEU A 76 -0.96 36.48 3.98
C LEU A 76 0.53 36.06 3.81
N ARG A 77 1.42 37.01 3.49
CA ARG A 77 2.88 36.80 3.37
C ARG A 77 3.63 36.95 4.68
N ALA A 78 3.11 37.74 5.61
CA ALA A 78 3.57 37.87 7.01
C ALA A 78 3.86 36.51 7.67
N TYR A 79 3.16 35.46 7.25
CA TYR A 79 3.37 34.07 7.61
C TYR A 79 4.81 33.55 7.35
N ASP A 80 5.42 33.88 6.20
CA ASP A 80 6.71 33.30 5.79
C ASP A 80 7.91 33.82 6.63
N GLU A 81 7.83 35.03 7.17
CA GLU A 81 8.90 35.60 8.01
C GLU A 81 8.89 35.07 9.46
N LEU A 82 7.81 34.37 9.85
CA LEU A 82 7.69 33.74 11.17
C LEU A 82 8.21 32.29 11.18
N ASP A 83 8.46 31.69 10.01
CA ASP A 83 8.65 30.24 9.83
C ASP A 83 10.11 29.76 9.93
N PHE A 84 11.00 30.52 10.57
CA PHE A 84 12.37 30.10 10.89
C PHE A 84 12.66 30.14 12.41
N TRP A 85 12.64 28.95 13.02
CA TRP A 85 13.21 28.57 14.33
C TRP A 85 12.39 28.73 15.63
N ARG A 86 11.10 29.13 15.65
CA ARG A 86 10.35 29.22 16.93
C ARG A 86 8.88 28.77 16.87
N VAL A 87 8.57 27.78 17.74
CA VAL A 87 7.25 27.17 18.04
C VAL A 87 6.86 26.03 17.08
N ASP A 88 6.24 24.98 17.64
CA ASP A 88 6.05 23.66 17.02
C ASP A 88 5.35 23.67 15.66
N GLU A 89 5.82 22.77 14.78
CA GLU A 89 5.42 22.66 13.38
C GLU A 89 3.91 22.36 13.21
N PHE A 90 3.31 22.89 12.13
CA PHE A 90 1.90 22.71 11.71
C PHE A 90 0.80 23.39 12.57
N ALA A 91 1.06 24.52 13.24
CA ALA A 91 0.17 25.00 14.32
C ALA A 91 -0.58 26.35 14.20
N TYR A 92 -0.37 27.17 13.17
CA TYR A 92 -0.69 28.60 13.29
C TYR A 92 -2.18 29.00 13.32
N TYR A 93 -3.04 28.52 12.40
CA TYR A 93 -4.43 29.00 12.32
C TYR A 93 -5.42 27.89 12.67
N ARG A 94 -6.08 28.02 13.81
CA ARG A 94 -7.00 27.02 14.37
C ARG A 94 -8.17 27.73 15.06
N PRO A 95 -9.29 27.05 15.33
CA PRO A 95 -10.32 27.58 16.21
C PRO A 95 -9.75 28.01 17.58
N VAL A 96 -10.30 29.10 18.11
CA VAL A 96 -9.96 29.68 19.43
C VAL A 96 -11.15 29.59 20.37
N VAL A 97 -10.90 29.63 21.69
CA VAL A 97 -11.97 29.94 22.65
C VAL A 97 -12.12 31.46 22.69
N GLU A 98 -13.29 31.95 22.27
CA GLU A 98 -13.57 33.38 22.14
C GLU A 98 -13.86 34.04 23.50
N ALA A 99 -13.50 35.32 23.61
CA ALA A 99 -13.87 36.13 24.76
C ALA A 99 -15.41 36.21 24.89
N LYS A 100 -15.92 35.98 26.11
CA LYS A 100 -17.36 35.95 26.38
C LYS A 100 -18.03 37.25 25.94
N SER A 101 -18.89 37.13 24.94
CA SER A 101 -19.73 38.19 24.37
C SER A 101 -20.95 37.54 23.71
N ASP A 102 -21.99 38.31 23.42
CA ASP A 102 -23.18 37.82 22.69
C ASP A 102 -22.88 37.39 21.24
N GLU A 103 -21.68 37.74 20.74
CA GLU A 103 -21.18 37.44 19.40
C GLU A 103 -20.20 36.25 19.34
N ALA A 104 -19.80 35.71 20.49
CA ALA A 104 -18.85 34.60 20.57
C ALA A 104 -19.49 33.27 20.12
N TYR A 105 -18.80 32.51 19.27
CA TYR A 105 -19.30 31.23 18.77
C TYR A 105 -18.75 30.03 19.56
N VAL A 106 -17.44 29.98 19.78
CA VAL A 106 -16.78 28.93 20.57
C VAL A 106 -16.46 29.46 21.96
N THR A 107 -17.38 29.30 22.91
CA THR A 107 -17.27 29.85 24.28
C THR A 107 -16.75 28.86 25.33
N LYS A 108 -16.52 27.61 24.94
CA LYS A 108 -16.05 26.50 25.80
C LYS A 108 -15.07 25.62 25.04
N ASP A 109 -14.13 24.98 25.74
CA ASP A 109 -13.27 23.94 25.15
C ASP A 109 -14.11 22.69 24.84
N PRO A 110 -14.17 22.22 23.58
CA PRO A 110 -14.94 21.03 23.20
C PRO A 110 -14.50 19.76 23.93
N ARG A 111 -13.21 19.65 24.33
CA ARG A 111 -12.70 18.51 25.10
C ARG A 111 -13.43 18.39 26.44
N LYS A 112 -13.53 19.51 27.16
CA LYS A 112 -14.28 19.58 28.44
C LYS A 112 -15.78 19.35 28.25
N ALA A 113 -16.36 19.83 27.15
CA ALA A 113 -17.78 19.57 26.84
C ALA A 113 -18.04 18.08 26.59
N TRP A 114 -17.13 17.40 25.87
CA TRP A 114 -17.18 15.96 25.61
C TRP A 114 -16.98 15.12 26.88
N GLU A 115 -15.99 15.47 27.70
CA GLU A 115 -15.73 14.84 29.01
C GLU A 115 -16.91 15.01 29.98
N THR A 116 -17.53 16.20 30.03
CA THR A 116 -18.73 16.45 30.85
C THR A 116 -19.95 15.70 30.31
N GLY A 117 -20.05 15.53 28.98
CA GLY A 117 -21.08 14.70 28.34
C GLY A 117 -20.97 13.23 28.75
N LEU A 118 -19.75 12.68 28.80
CA LEU A 118 -19.46 11.34 29.31
C LEU A 118 -19.80 11.20 30.81
N GLN A 119 -19.58 12.24 31.64
CA GLN A 119 -20.03 12.25 33.03
C GLN A 119 -21.56 12.32 33.19
N CYS A 120 -22.29 13.03 32.32
CA CYS A 120 -23.76 13.01 32.35
C CYS A 120 -24.36 11.65 31.99
N VAL A 121 -23.66 10.83 31.18
CA VAL A 121 -24.08 9.46 30.86
C VAL A 121 -23.83 8.50 32.05
N SER A 122 -22.82 8.74 32.89
CA SER A 122 -22.54 7.87 34.04
C SER A 122 -23.44 8.11 35.26
N GLU A 123 -23.98 9.32 35.46
CA GLU A 123 -24.80 9.64 36.65
C GLU A 123 -26.31 9.36 36.53
N LEU A 124 -26.84 9.11 35.32
CA LEU A 124 -28.28 8.85 35.09
C LEU A 124 -28.76 7.41 35.39
N SER A 125 -27.87 6.52 35.84
CA SER A 125 -28.11 5.08 35.92
C SER A 125 -28.53 4.53 37.31
N ALA A 126 -28.43 5.32 38.38
CA ALA A 126 -28.44 4.78 39.76
C ALA A 126 -29.82 4.56 40.42
N ALA A 127 -30.91 5.17 39.95
CA ALA A 127 -32.14 5.34 40.76
C ALA A 127 -33.34 4.42 40.42
N LYS A 128 -33.35 3.71 39.28
CA LYS A 128 -34.50 2.87 38.84
C LYS A 128 -34.21 1.37 38.81
N MET A 129 -32.99 0.96 39.15
CA MET A 129 -32.48 -0.41 39.03
C MET A 129 -32.71 -1.28 40.29
N LYS A 130 -33.89 -1.19 40.93
CA LYS A 130 -34.24 -2.07 42.09
C LYS A 130 -35.58 -2.79 41.99
N VAL A 131 -36.52 -2.28 41.19
CA VAL A 131 -37.82 -2.96 40.97
C VAL A 131 -37.75 -3.96 39.80
N LEU A 132 -36.91 -3.71 38.79
CA LEU A 132 -36.69 -4.68 37.70
C LEU A 132 -35.97 -5.95 38.16
N ILE A 133 -35.01 -5.84 39.08
CA ILE A 133 -34.15 -6.96 39.51
C ILE A 133 -34.98 -8.14 40.04
N PHE A 134 -36.07 -7.87 40.78
CA PHE A 134 -36.90 -8.93 41.35
C PHE A 134 -37.75 -9.70 40.32
N ILE A 135 -38.07 -9.08 39.18
CA ILE A 135 -38.82 -9.73 38.09
C ILE A 135 -37.87 -10.40 37.10
N CYS A 136 -36.69 -9.81 36.85
CA CYS A 136 -35.64 -10.44 36.06
C CYS A 136 -35.14 -11.75 36.69
N LEU A 137 -34.97 -11.83 38.02
CA LEU A 137 -34.54 -13.05 38.70
C LEU A 137 -35.50 -14.24 38.53
N ALA A 138 -36.79 -14.00 38.29
CA ALA A 138 -37.77 -15.06 38.00
C ALA A 138 -37.76 -15.52 36.53
N ILE A 139 -37.23 -14.71 35.61
CA ILE A 139 -37.18 -14.99 34.16
C ILE A 139 -35.80 -15.54 33.74
N ILE A 140 -34.75 -15.30 34.53
CA ILE A 140 -33.37 -15.80 34.32
C ILE A 140 -33.25 -17.35 34.40
N HIS A 141 -34.29 -18.07 34.82
CA HIS A 141 -34.34 -19.55 34.77
C HIS A 141 -35.01 -20.12 33.50
N GLY A 142 -35.30 -19.30 32.48
CA GLY A 142 -36.18 -19.69 31.36
C GLY A 142 -35.70 -19.41 29.94
N SER A 143 -34.47 -18.92 29.70
CA SER A 143 -33.93 -18.74 28.35
C SER A 143 -32.41 -18.77 28.35
N TYR A 144 -31.83 -19.84 27.79
CA TYR A 144 -30.40 -19.96 27.54
C TYR A 144 -29.98 -18.99 26.42
N CYS A 145 -28.92 -18.22 26.65
CA CYS A 145 -28.03 -17.88 25.54
C CYS A 145 -27.40 -19.19 25.05
N VAL A 146 -27.44 -19.45 23.74
CA VAL A 146 -26.55 -20.44 23.15
C VAL A 146 -25.20 -19.76 23.03
N ASP A 147 -24.32 -19.99 24.01
CA ASP A 147 -22.90 -19.79 23.79
C ASP A 147 -22.46 -20.88 22.79
N ASP A 148 -21.98 -20.48 21.61
CA ASP A 148 -21.49 -21.40 20.56
C ASP A 148 -20.12 -22.01 20.94
N TYR A 149 -20.14 -22.80 22.02
CA TYR A 149 -19.07 -23.67 22.45
C TYR A 149 -19.17 -25.02 21.75
N VAL A 150 -18.03 -25.54 21.28
CA VAL A 150 -17.94 -26.86 20.67
C VAL A 150 -17.06 -27.75 21.52
N SER A 151 -17.48 -28.99 21.77
CA SER A 151 -16.73 -29.97 22.56
C SER A 151 -16.28 -31.13 21.68
N VAL A 152 -14.99 -31.46 21.72
CA VAL A 152 -14.38 -32.60 21.03
C VAL A 152 -13.83 -33.58 22.06
N SER A 153 -14.09 -34.88 21.93
CA SER A 153 -13.49 -35.91 22.80
C SER A 153 -12.23 -36.45 22.17
N CYS A 154 -11.07 -36.24 22.79
CA CYS A 154 -9.78 -36.82 22.38
C CYS A 154 -9.24 -37.79 23.44
N ASN A 155 -8.07 -38.38 23.22
CA ASN A 155 -7.52 -39.45 24.08
C ASN A 155 -7.20 -38.98 25.51
N TYR A 156 -7.04 -37.67 25.70
CA TYR A 156 -6.79 -37.04 27.00
C TYR A 156 -8.07 -36.59 27.72
N GLY A 157 -9.22 -36.60 27.04
CA GLY A 157 -10.53 -36.19 27.56
C GLY A 157 -11.26 -35.23 26.61
N TYR A 158 -12.30 -34.53 27.13
CA TYR A 158 -13.05 -33.54 26.35
C TYR A 158 -12.30 -32.20 26.26
N VAL A 159 -12.23 -31.60 25.08
CA VAL A 159 -11.71 -30.24 24.85
C VAL A 159 -12.87 -29.34 24.45
N LYS A 160 -13.08 -28.26 25.18
CA LYS A 160 -14.09 -27.23 24.90
C LYS A 160 -13.43 -26.07 24.15
N GLY A 161 -13.75 -25.93 22.86
CA GLY A 161 -13.41 -24.77 22.03
C GLY A 161 -14.59 -23.82 21.86
N LYS A 162 -14.46 -22.84 20.96
CA LYS A 162 -15.52 -21.89 20.59
C LYS A 162 -15.56 -21.64 19.08
N VAL A 163 -16.71 -21.20 18.59
CA VAL A 163 -16.79 -20.57 17.27
C VAL A 163 -16.15 -19.17 17.31
N VAL A 164 -15.38 -18.85 16.27
CA VAL A 164 -14.70 -17.58 16.04
C VAL A 164 -15.20 -17.01 14.73
N HIS A 165 -15.57 -15.72 14.70
CA HIS A 165 -15.80 -15.00 13.46
C HIS A 165 -14.43 -14.65 12.85
N GLY A 166 -14.05 -15.38 11.79
CA GLY A 166 -12.82 -15.12 11.04
C GLY A 166 -12.95 -13.92 10.09
N ASN A 167 -12.07 -13.88 9.10
CA ASN A 167 -11.98 -12.82 8.09
C ASN A 167 -13.20 -12.79 7.15
N GLU A 168 -13.52 -13.90 6.46
CA GLU A 168 -14.75 -14.04 5.68
C GLU A 168 -15.73 -15.04 6.32
N LYS A 169 -15.23 -16.12 6.92
CA LYS A 169 -16.07 -17.22 7.44
C LYS A 169 -15.84 -17.53 8.92
N PRO A 170 -16.88 -18.00 9.64
CA PRO A 170 -16.71 -18.50 11.00
C PRO A 170 -16.03 -19.88 11.02
N TYR A 171 -15.18 -20.12 11.99
CA TYR A 171 -14.49 -21.39 12.21
C TYR A 171 -14.45 -21.78 13.69
N GLU A 172 -14.18 -23.04 13.98
CA GLU A 172 -14.04 -23.55 15.35
C GLU A 172 -12.57 -23.50 15.77
N ALA A 173 -12.31 -22.83 16.91
CA ALA A 173 -10.98 -22.69 17.49
C ALA A 173 -10.89 -23.41 18.83
N PHE A 174 -9.84 -24.21 18.99
CA PHE A 174 -9.45 -24.86 20.23
C PHE A 174 -8.05 -24.32 20.59
N TYR A 175 -8.02 -23.23 21.35
CA TYR A 175 -6.80 -22.54 21.72
C TYR A 175 -6.04 -23.25 22.82
N SER A 176 -4.72 -23.36 22.64
CA SER A 176 -3.76 -23.77 23.66
C SER A 176 -4.16 -25.05 24.43
N ILE A 177 -4.36 -26.14 23.71
CA ILE A 177 -4.48 -27.49 24.27
C ILE A 177 -3.09 -27.95 24.74
N PRO A 178 -2.92 -28.40 26.00
CA PRO A 178 -1.64 -28.90 26.48
C PRO A 178 -1.34 -30.26 25.84
N TYR A 179 -0.13 -30.42 25.34
CA TYR A 179 0.39 -31.74 24.92
C TYR A 179 1.46 -32.27 25.90
N ALA A 180 2.01 -31.41 26.75
CA ALA A 180 3.02 -31.74 27.75
C ALA A 180 2.70 -31.09 29.12
N LYS A 181 3.41 -31.53 30.18
CA LYS A 181 3.41 -30.87 31.49
C LYS A 181 4.23 -29.57 31.43
N PRO A 182 3.90 -28.56 32.24
CA PRO A 182 4.68 -27.32 32.32
C PRO A 182 6.17 -27.61 32.61
N PRO A 183 7.12 -27.17 31.77
CA PRO A 183 8.54 -27.51 31.86
C PRO A 183 9.29 -26.68 32.93
N VAL A 184 8.67 -26.50 34.09
CA VAL A 184 9.13 -25.63 35.20
C VAL A 184 9.89 -26.41 36.27
N GLY A 185 10.73 -25.69 37.03
CA GLY A 185 11.43 -26.25 38.19
C GLY A 185 12.30 -27.46 37.81
N PRO A 186 12.05 -28.68 38.36
CA PRO A 186 12.78 -29.89 37.98
C PRO A 186 12.75 -30.21 36.47
N LEU A 187 11.70 -29.81 35.75
CA LEU A 187 11.52 -30.08 34.32
C LEU A 187 12.19 -29.05 33.40
N ARG A 188 12.76 -27.96 33.96
CA ARG A 188 13.58 -27.02 33.18
C ARG A 188 14.89 -27.70 32.80
N PHE A 189 15.26 -27.58 31.51
CA PHE A 189 16.37 -28.34 30.90
C PHE A 189 16.17 -29.85 31.06
N SER A 190 15.02 -30.34 30.63
CA SER A 190 14.67 -31.77 30.60
C SER A 190 13.69 -32.05 29.44
N ASN A 191 13.69 -33.30 28.98
CA ASN A 191 12.76 -33.75 27.94
C ASN A 191 11.29 -33.52 28.37
N PRO A 192 10.39 -33.14 27.46
CA PRO A 192 9.00 -32.89 27.82
C PRO A 192 8.31 -34.19 28.27
N VAL A 193 7.47 -34.06 29.29
CA VAL A 193 6.65 -35.16 29.81
C VAL A 193 5.23 -34.99 29.27
N PRO A 194 4.57 -36.02 28.71
CA PRO A 194 3.17 -35.96 28.30
C PRO A 194 2.25 -35.41 29.40
N CYS A 195 1.26 -34.62 28.99
CA CYS A 195 0.27 -34.08 29.93
C CYS A 195 -0.60 -35.20 30.55
N ASP A 196 -1.14 -34.97 31.75
CA ASP A 196 -2.07 -35.91 32.38
C ASP A 196 -3.48 -35.76 31.75
N SER A 197 -4.20 -36.87 31.57
CA SER A 197 -5.61 -36.84 31.12
C SER A 197 -6.50 -36.05 32.08
N TRP A 198 -7.41 -35.24 31.55
CA TRP A 198 -8.27 -34.35 32.33
C TRP A 198 -9.65 -34.98 32.59
N LYS A 199 -10.10 -34.92 33.85
CA LYS A 199 -11.39 -35.49 34.29
C LYS A 199 -12.61 -34.69 33.84
N ASN A 200 -12.45 -33.37 33.73
CA ASN A 200 -13.47 -32.43 33.28
C ASN A 200 -13.03 -31.86 31.92
N ALA A 201 -13.96 -31.35 31.12
CA ALA A 201 -13.61 -30.76 29.82
C ALA A 201 -12.55 -29.63 29.98
N TYR A 202 -11.43 -29.74 29.26
CA TYR A 202 -10.39 -28.72 29.23
C TYR A 202 -10.89 -27.49 28.48
N ASP A 203 -10.74 -26.31 29.09
CA ASP A 203 -11.18 -25.05 28.50
C ASP A 203 -10.11 -24.48 27.56
N ALA A 204 -10.35 -24.64 26.26
CA ALA A 204 -9.56 -24.15 25.14
C ALA A 204 -10.27 -22.98 24.42
N THR A 205 -11.14 -22.23 25.12
CA THR A 205 -11.88 -21.09 24.54
C THR A 205 -11.07 -19.78 24.52
N TYR A 206 -9.87 -19.77 25.12
CA TYR A 206 -8.97 -18.61 25.18
C TYR A 206 -7.49 -19.02 25.13
N PRO A 207 -6.59 -18.15 24.64
CA PRO A 207 -5.16 -18.44 24.58
C PRO A 207 -4.52 -18.60 25.97
N ARG A 208 -3.48 -19.43 26.06
CA ARG A 208 -2.52 -19.47 27.17
C ARG A 208 -1.29 -18.64 26.84
N SER A 209 -0.47 -18.38 27.86
CA SER A 209 0.84 -17.72 27.72
C SER A 209 1.68 -18.36 26.62
N GLU A 210 2.36 -17.51 25.86
CA GLU A 210 3.39 -17.98 24.91
C GLU A 210 4.69 -18.34 25.61
N CYS A 211 5.59 -19.06 24.93
CA CYS A 211 6.88 -19.44 25.52
C CYS A 211 7.73 -18.22 25.87
N LEU A 212 8.33 -18.27 27.06
CA LEU A 212 9.21 -17.25 27.61
C LEU A 212 10.38 -16.98 26.67
N GLN A 213 10.42 -15.76 26.14
CA GLN A 213 11.30 -15.36 25.05
C GLN A 213 11.66 -13.88 25.15
N LYS A 214 12.72 -13.48 24.44
CA LYS A 214 13.10 -12.07 24.29
C LYS A 214 13.00 -11.66 22.82
N ILE A 215 12.22 -10.60 22.57
CA ILE A 215 12.13 -9.96 21.26
C ILE A 215 13.30 -8.98 21.15
N TYR A 216 14.19 -9.23 20.19
CA TYR A 216 15.33 -8.36 19.86
C TYR A 216 15.06 -7.44 18.67
N TYR A 217 13.88 -7.59 18.05
CA TYR A 217 13.42 -6.82 16.91
C TYR A 217 12.88 -5.45 17.33
N GLY A 218 13.07 -4.44 16.49
CA GLY A 218 12.61 -3.08 16.74
C GLY A 218 13.47 -2.28 17.72
N ASN A 219 13.02 -1.06 18.03
CA ASN A 219 13.82 -0.06 18.75
C ASN A 219 14.00 -0.33 20.26
N THR A 220 13.21 -1.24 20.84
CA THR A 220 13.22 -1.52 22.28
C THR A 220 13.03 -3.01 22.56
N PRO A 221 14.11 -3.77 22.85
CA PRO A 221 14.01 -5.19 23.18
C PRO A 221 13.22 -5.45 24.47
N TYR A 222 12.33 -6.45 24.46
CA TYR A 222 11.46 -6.77 25.60
C TYR A 222 11.28 -8.29 25.79
N VAL A 223 10.93 -8.68 27.02
CA VAL A 223 10.67 -10.08 27.40
C VAL A 223 9.16 -10.31 27.48
N LYS A 224 8.68 -11.43 26.93
CA LYS A 224 7.27 -11.85 26.95
C LYS A 224 7.16 -13.36 27.16
N GLY A 225 5.96 -13.82 27.53
CA GLY A 225 5.67 -15.25 27.73
C GLY A 225 5.98 -15.79 29.13
N ASP A 226 5.74 -17.09 29.31
CA ASP A 226 5.95 -17.88 30.53
C ASP A 226 6.69 -19.21 30.19
N GLU A 227 7.24 -19.89 31.19
CA GLU A 227 7.80 -21.23 30.99
C GLU A 227 6.70 -22.28 30.81
N ASP A 228 5.53 -22.09 31.42
CA ASP A 228 4.33 -22.88 31.13
C ASP A 228 3.74 -22.48 29.77
N CYS A 229 4.23 -23.13 28.71
CA CYS A 229 3.92 -22.76 27.33
C CYS A 229 3.76 -23.94 26.33
N LEU A 230 3.79 -25.19 26.79
CA LEU A 230 3.79 -26.38 25.92
C LEU A 230 2.37 -26.73 25.43
N TYR A 231 1.85 -25.84 24.58
CA TYR A 231 0.51 -25.85 24.05
C TYR A 231 0.49 -25.84 22.51
N LEU A 232 -0.56 -26.43 21.93
CA LEU A 232 -0.89 -26.30 20.51
C LEU A 232 -2.31 -25.77 20.34
N SER A 233 -2.62 -25.14 19.22
CA SER A 233 -3.97 -24.67 18.90
C SER A 233 -4.48 -25.34 17.62
N VAL A 234 -5.71 -25.83 17.64
CA VAL A 234 -6.36 -26.51 16.50
C VAL A 234 -7.48 -25.64 15.95
N TYR A 235 -7.50 -25.50 14.63
CA TYR A 235 -8.44 -24.66 13.89
C TYR A 235 -9.10 -25.46 12.77
N ARG A 236 -10.43 -25.50 12.75
CA ARG A 236 -11.19 -26.23 11.72
C ARG A 236 -12.44 -25.47 11.28
N PRO A 237 -12.93 -25.68 10.04
CA PRO A 237 -14.19 -25.09 9.56
C PRO A 237 -15.40 -25.50 10.41
N CYS A 238 -16.44 -24.65 10.44
CA CYS A 238 -17.73 -24.94 11.09
C CYS A 238 -18.58 -25.95 10.28
N ASN A 239 -19.68 -26.42 10.87
CA ASN A 239 -20.77 -27.14 10.18
C ASN A 239 -20.36 -28.39 9.38
N ARG A 240 -19.26 -29.03 9.78
CA ARG A 240 -18.67 -30.17 9.06
C ARG A 240 -19.57 -31.40 9.11
N LYS A 241 -19.60 -32.17 8.01
CA LYS A 241 -20.38 -33.41 7.98
C LYS A 241 -19.73 -34.47 8.88
N PRO A 242 -20.51 -35.34 9.53
CA PRO A 242 -19.96 -36.53 10.19
C PRO A 242 -19.12 -37.35 9.20
N HIS A 243 -17.98 -37.87 9.67
CA HIS A 243 -17.03 -38.70 8.91
C HIS A 243 -16.29 -38.04 7.73
N GLU A 244 -16.58 -36.79 7.37
CA GLU A 244 -15.77 -36.00 6.43
C GLU A 244 -14.45 -35.64 7.11
N LYS A 245 -13.31 -36.15 6.61
CA LYS A 245 -11.95 -35.79 7.06
C LYS A 245 -11.37 -34.66 6.19
N LEU A 246 -10.49 -33.84 6.75
CA LEU A 246 -9.75 -32.79 6.01
C LEU A 246 -8.24 -32.94 6.19
N PRO A 247 -7.42 -32.65 5.16
CA PRO A 247 -5.97 -32.55 5.29
C PRO A 247 -5.55 -31.60 6.41
N VAL A 248 -4.44 -31.93 7.06
CA VAL A 248 -3.94 -31.21 8.25
C VAL A 248 -2.64 -30.51 7.90
N ILE A 249 -2.54 -29.21 8.17
CA ILE A 249 -1.29 -28.46 8.14
C ILE A 249 -0.82 -28.24 9.58
N VAL A 250 0.33 -28.82 9.95
CA VAL A 250 0.98 -28.57 11.23
C VAL A 250 2.05 -27.50 11.03
N TYR A 251 1.94 -26.38 11.74
CA TYR A 251 2.78 -25.20 11.55
C TYR A 251 3.79 -24.98 12.68
N PHE A 252 5.07 -24.82 12.31
CA PHE A 252 6.15 -24.35 13.17
C PHE A 252 6.62 -22.95 12.78
N GLY A 253 6.63 -22.03 13.73
CA GLY A 253 6.96 -20.62 13.52
C GLY A 253 8.45 -20.32 13.28
N PHE A 254 8.69 -19.14 12.73
CA PHE A 254 10.01 -18.52 12.66
C PHE A 254 10.45 -17.92 14.00
N GLY A 255 11.68 -17.37 14.03
CA GLY A 255 12.26 -16.65 15.17
C GLY A 255 13.63 -17.16 15.63
N ALA A 256 14.34 -17.89 14.75
CA ALA A 256 15.73 -18.34 14.93
C ALA A 256 15.96 -19.10 16.25
N PHE A 257 15.00 -19.95 16.63
CA PHE A 257 14.97 -20.69 17.90
C PHE A 257 14.95 -19.81 19.18
N THR A 258 14.98 -18.48 19.08
CA THR A 258 15.08 -17.55 20.23
C THR A 258 13.75 -16.89 20.61
N ASN A 259 12.87 -16.67 19.63
CA ASN A 259 11.54 -16.10 19.77
C ASN A 259 10.56 -16.77 18.80
N SER A 260 9.27 -16.43 18.89
CA SER A 260 8.28 -16.76 17.86
C SER A 260 6.99 -15.92 17.98
N TYR A 261 6.12 -16.06 16.99
CA TYR A 261 4.84 -15.36 16.88
C TYR A 261 3.64 -16.33 16.76
N THR A 262 3.80 -17.59 17.19
CA THR A 262 2.78 -18.66 17.08
C THR A 262 1.65 -18.58 18.11
N SER A 263 1.61 -17.54 18.96
CA SER A 263 0.46 -17.36 19.87
C SER A 263 -0.78 -16.91 19.07
N PRO A 264 -2.00 -17.35 19.47
CA PRO A 264 -3.22 -16.96 18.76
C PRO A 264 -3.52 -15.46 18.73
N GLU A 265 -2.89 -14.67 19.59
CA GLU A 265 -2.97 -13.21 19.61
C GLU A 265 -2.10 -12.55 18.52
N ASN A 266 -1.03 -13.23 18.09
CA ASN A 266 -0.07 -12.74 17.10
C ASN A 266 -0.29 -13.32 15.71
N LEU A 267 -0.77 -14.56 15.59
CA LEU A 267 -0.94 -15.28 14.33
C LEU A 267 -2.33 -15.90 14.25
N SER A 268 -3.11 -15.49 13.25
CA SER A 268 -4.46 -16.00 12.99
C SER A 268 -4.48 -16.84 11.69
N PRO A 269 -5.18 -18.00 11.69
CA PRO A 269 -5.29 -18.93 10.56
C PRO A 269 -6.41 -18.55 9.57
N ASP A 270 -7.07 -17.40 9.76
CA ASP A 270 -8.32 -17.04 9.09
C ASP A 270 -8.32 -17.31 7.58
N TYR A 271 -7.23 -16.95 6.88
CA TYR A 271 -7.15 -17.14 5.43
C TYR A 271 -7.22 -18.60 4.99
N PHE A 272 -6.66 -19.54 5.77
CA PHE A 272 -6.86 -20.98 5.53
C PHE A 272 -8.29 -21.41 5.86
N MET A 273 -8.87 -20.86 6.93
CA MET A 273 -10.23 -21.20 7.39
C MET A 273 -11.31 -20.70 6.43
N ASP A 274 -11.13 -19.53 5.80
CA ASP A 274 -12.01 -18.95 4.77
C ASP A 274 -12.21 -19.91 3.58
N THR A 275 -11.23 -20.78 3.29
CA THR A 275 -11.35 -21.78 2.22
C THR A 275 -12.23 -22.98 2.59
N GLU A 276 -12.36 -23.28 3.88
CA GLU A 276 -13.00 -24.49 4.43
C GLU A 276 -12.35 -25.83 4.03
N ARG A 277 -11.12 -25.83 3.48
CA ARG A 277 -10.48 -27.02 2.86
C ARG A 277 -9.47 -27.77 3.73
N VAL A 278 -9.02 -27.21 4.85
CA VAL A 278 -7.94 -27.79 5.69
C VAL A 278 -8.20 -27.58 7.19
N ILE A 279 -7.54 -28.38 8.02
CA ILE A 279 -7.31 -28.09 9.44
C ILE A 279 -5.92 -27.48 9.59
N VAL A 280 -5.79 -26.45 10.43
CA VAL A 280 -4.49 -25.88 10.80
C VAL A 280 -4.22 -26.17 12.27
N VAL A 281 -3.03 -26.70 12.57
CA VAL A 281 -2.52 -26.89 13.92
C VAL A 281 -1.28 -26.01 14.10
N VAL A 282 -1.35 -25.06 15.03
CA VAL A 282 -0.21 -24.18 15.36
C VAL A 282 0.43 -24.66 16.66
N VAL A 283 1.72 -25.01 16.61
CA VAL A 283 2.46 -25.56 17.75
C VAL A 283 3.36 -24.49 18.37
N GLN A 284 3.35 -24.41 19.71
CA GLN A 284 4.36 -23.70 20.49
C GLN A 284 5.37 -24.70 21.04
N SER A 285 6.60 -24.28 21.30
CA SER A 285 7.70 -25.13 21.81
C SER A 285 8.72 -24.26 22.53
N ARG A 286 9.50 -24.80 23.48
CA ARG A 286 10.52 -23.99 24.20
C ARG A 286 11.52 -23.33 23.25
N LEU A 287 11.97 -22.14 23.65
CA LEU A 287 12.82 -21.24 22.88
C LEU A 287 14.05 -20.81 23.70
N GLY A 288 15.02 -20.22 23.02
CA GLY A 288 16.25 -19.67 23.60
C GLY A 288 16.98 -20.70 24.47
N PRO A 289 17.42 -20.32 25.69
CA PRO A 289 18.14 -21.24 26.56
C PRO A 289 17.25 -22.42 27.00
N PHE A 290 15.96 -22.20 27.23
CA PHE A 290 15.02 -23.24 27.68
C PHE A 290 14.83 -24.36 26.65
N GLY A 291 14.88 -24.00 25.35
CA GLY A 291 14.70 -24.94 24.25
C GLY A 291 15.99 -25.59 23.76
N TYR A 292 17.13 -24.88 23.82
CA TYR A 292 18.28 -25.22 22.98
C TYR A 292 19.65 -25.11 23.67
N LEU A 293 19.71 -24.70 24.94
CA LEU A 293 20.97 -24.78 25.70
C LEU A 293 21.34 -26.25 25.96
N SER A 294 22.62 -26.61 25.80
CA SER A 294 23.15 -27.95 26.00
C SER A 294 24.49 -27.89 26.74
N SER A 295 24.80 -28.85 27.60
CA SER A 295 26.12 -29.05 28.22
C SER A 295 27.06 -29.92 27.40
N GLY A 296 26.61 -30.46 26.25
CA GLY A 296 27.34 -31.46 25.47
C GLY A 296 27.37 -32.87 26.11
N ASP A 297 26.70 -33.06 27.24
CA ASP A 297 26.60 -34.34 27.96
C ASP A 297 25.17 -34.64 28.41
N THR A 298 24.97 -35.71 29.18
CA THR A 298 23.65 -36.16 29.62
C THR A 298 23.01 -35.32 30.73
N HIS A 299 23.70 -34.32 31.29
CA HIS A 299 23.12 -33.48 32.35
C HIS A 299 22.19 -32.40 31.80
N CYS A 300 22.50 -31.87 30.61
CA CYS A 300 21.67 -30.92 29.86
C CYS A 300 21.82 -31.25 28.36
N LEU A 301 21.05 -32.21 27.86
CA LEU A 301 21.19 -32.69 26.47
C LEU A 301 21.00 -31.59 25.41
N GLY A 302 20.06 -30.67 25.63
CA GLY A 302 19.60 -29.72 24.63
C GLY A 302 18.50 -30.29 23.73
N ASN A 303 18.25 -29.58 22.61
CA ASN A 303 17.17 -29.85 21.65
C ASN A 303 15.77 -30.02 22.29
N PHE A 304 15.55 -29.47 23.49
CA PHE A 304 14.29 -29.56 24.23
C PHE A 304 13.12 -28.99 23.42
N GLY A 305 13.31 -27.87 22.72
CA GLY A 305 12.28 -27.29 21.83
C GLY A 305 11.92 -28.20 20.64
N LEU A 306 12.87 -28.96 20.11
CA LEU A 306 12.64 -29.94 19.05
C LEU A 306 11.94 -31.21 19.60
N LYS A 307 12.27 -31.61 20.83
CA LYS A 307 11.57 -32.70 21.55
C LYS A 307 10.14 -32.31 21.95
N ASP A 308 9.89 -31.02 22.23
CA ASP A 308 8.55 -30.48 22.43
C ASP A 308 7.70 -30.64 21.16
N GLN A 309 8.28 -30.29 20.00
CA GLN A 309 7.64 -30.46 18.69
C GLN A 309 7.41 -31.94 18.34
N ARG A 310 8.34 -32.86 18.68
CA ARG A 310 8.13 -34.32 18.57
C ARG A 310 6.87 -34.76 19.34
N LEU A 311 6.73 -34.31 20.58
CA LEU A 311 5.58 -34.69 21.41
C LEU A 311 4.27 -34.04 20.93
N ALA A 312 4.32 -32.83 20.37
CA ALA A 312 3.18 -32.22 19.69
C ALA A 312 2.78 -32.98 18.42
N LEU A 313 3.74 -33.48 17.63
CA LEU A 313 3.46 -34.34 16.45
C LEU A 313 2.82 -35.67 16.87
N GLN A 314 3.30 -36.31 17.94
CA GLN A 314 2.65 -37.47 18.53
C GLN A 314 1.20 -37.14 18.95
N TRP A 315 0.99 -36.01 19.64
CA TRP A 315 -0.36 -35.57 20.01
C TRP A 315 -1.27 -35.39 18.78
N VAL A 316 -0.76 -34.81 17.69
CA VAL A 316 -1.52 -34.67 16.43
C VAL A 316 -1.87 -36.04 15.86
N SER A 317 -0.89 -36.94 15.74
CA SER A 317 -1.10 -38.32 15.28
C SER A 317 -2.17 -39.05 16.10
N ASP A 318 -2.14 -38.89 17.42
CA ASP A 318 -3.04 -39.59 18.35
C ASP A 318 -4.46 -39.01 18.39
N ASN A 319 -4.64 -37.71 18.10
CA ASN A 319 -5.87 -36.99 18.42
C ASN A 319 -6.55 -36.26 17.26
N ILE A 320 -5.87 -35.99 16.13
CA ILE A 320 -6.41 -35.08 15.11
C ILE A 320 -7.67 -35.63 14.43
N GLU A 321 -7.85 -36.95 14.36
CA GLU A 321 -9.09 -37.58 13.88
C GLU A 321 -10.32 -37.17 14.70
N ALA A 322 -10.20 -36.92 16.01
CA ALA A 322 -11.30 -36.41 16.84
C ALA A 322 -11.73 -35.00 16.42
N PHE A 323 -10.79 -34.20 15.92
CA PHE A 323 -11.03 -32.90 15.30
C PHE A 323 -11.48 -33.04 13.83
N GLN A 324 -11.66 -34.27 13.34
CA GLN A 324 -11.94 -34.67 11.97
C GLN A 324 -10.81 -34.32 10.99
N GLY A 325 -9.56 -34.30 11.46
CA GLY A 325 -8.40 -34.27 10.59
C GLY A 325 -8.12 -35.63 9.96
N ASP A 326 -7.41 -35.64 8.85
CA ASP A 326 -6.90 -36.85 8.24
C ASP A 326 -5.45 -37.11 8.67
N CYS A 327 -5.24 -38.12 9.50
CA CYS A 327 -3.91 -38.54 9.96
C CYS A 327 -3.02 -39.10 8.83
N ASP A 328 -3.63 -39.58 7.74
CA ASP A 328 -2.92 -40.08 6.55
C ASP A 328 -2.58 -38.96 5.56
N CYS A 329 -3.02 -37.72 5.84
CA CYS A 329 -2.82 -36.55 4.97
C CYS A 329 -2.37 -35.31 5.78
N VAL A 330 -1.34 -35.49 6.60
CA VAL A 330 -0.66 -34.44 7.37
C VAL A 330 0.48 -33.84 6.55
N THR A 331 0.54 -32.51 6.54
CA THR A 331 1.58 -31.69 5.89
C THR A 331 2.30 -30.88 6.96
N LEU A 332 3.62 -31.03 7.04
CA LEU A 332 4.46 -30.28 7.98
C LEU A 332 4.93 -28.99 7.32
N MET A 333 4.52 -27.84 7.85
CA MET A 333 4.85 -26.51 7.33
C MET A 333 5.68 -25.74 8.34
N GLY A 334 6.82 -25.21 7.91
CA GLY A 334 7.70 -24.44 8.77
C GLY A 334 8.20 -23.15 8.12
N ALA A 335 8.41 -22.11 8.92
CA ALA A 335 9.04 -20.87 8.47
C ALA A 335 10.38 -20.62 9.18
N GLY A 336 11.44 -20.31 8.44
CA GLY A 336 12.79 -20.08 9.01
C GLY A 336 13.27 -21.23 9.90
N SER A 337 13.46 -20.98 11.20
CA SER A 337 13.78 -22.01 12.21
C SER A 337 12.73 -23.14 12.27
N GLY A 338 11.45 -22.85 12.04
CA GLY A 338 10.41 -23.87 11.95
C GLY A 338 10.56 -24.76 10.71
N ALA A 339 11.11 -24.25 9.61
CA ALA A 339 11.42 -25.05 8.42
C ALA A 339 12.64 -25.97 8.69
N ILE A 340 13.65 -25.46 9.41
CA ILE A 340 14.76 -26.28 9.90
C ILE A 340 14.22 -27.42 10.77
N SER A 341 13.37 -27.12 11.76
CA SER A 341 12.68 -28.12 12.59
C SER A 341 11.92 -29.15 11.75
N ALA A 342 11.16 -28.72 10.74
CA ALA A 342 10.40 -29.63 9.88
C ALA A 342 11.29 -30.67 9.17
N VAL A 343 12.48 -30.27 8.68
CA VAL A 343 13.42 -31.24 8.10
C VAL A 343 14.09 -32.12 9.15
N TYR A 344 14.33 -31.62 10.37
CA TYR A 344 14.85 -32.48 11.45
C TYR A 344 13.85 -33.58 11.85
N HIS A 345 12.54 -33.28 11.86
CA HIS A 345 11.51 -34.29 12.07
C HIS A 345 11.37 -35.27 10.90
N TRP A 346 11.74 -34.87 9.69
CA TRP A 346 11.75 -35.73 8.50
C TRP A 346 12.97 -36.65 8.46
N LEU A 347 14.13 -36.15 8.87
CA LEU A 347 15.37 -36.91 8.98
C LEU A 347 15.43 -37.83 10.22
N ASN A 348 14.41 -37.80 11.07
CA ASN A 348 14.30 -38.65 12.24
C ASN A 348 13.21 -39.71 12.03
N ASP A 349 13.62 -40.98 12.01
CA ASP A 349 12.76 -42.14 11.74
C ASP A 349 11.54 -42.23 12.69
N ASP A 350 11.68 -41.79 13.95
CA ASP A 350 10.58 -41.81 14.93
C ASP A 350 9.43 -40.88 14.51
N THR A 351 9.73 -39.77 13.82
CA THR A 351 8.76 -38.72 13.48
C THR A 351 8.41 -38.61 12.02
N SER A 352 9.24 -39.14 11.11
CA SER A 352 8.95 -39.13 9.65
C SER A 352 7.60 -39.76 9.33
N GLN A 353 7.17 -40.76 10.10
CA GLN A 353 5.88 -41.43 9.94
C GLN A 353 4.63 -40.56 10.23
N PHE A 354 4.76 -39.45 10.99
CA PHE A 354 3.59 -38.63 11.39
C PHE A 354 3.11 -37.65 10.32
N PHE A 355 3.78 -37.56 9.17
CA PHE A 355 3.39 -36.68 8.08
C PHE A 355 3.86 -37.20 6.71
N GLN A 356 3.16 -36.78 5.68
CA GLN A 356 3.34 -37.30 4.32
C GLN A 356 3.90 -36.24 3.36
N LYS A 357 3.81 -34.95 3.69
CA LYS A 357 4.19 -33.80 2.83
C LYS A 357 4.87 -32.69 3.63
N ILE A 358 5.71 -31.88 2.99
CA ILE A 358 6.54 -30.86 3.66
C ILE A 358 6.53 -29.53 2.91
N ILE A 359 6.33 -28.43 3.64
CA ILE A 359 6.46 -27.05 3.14
C ILE A 359 7.55 -26.32 3.95
N LEU A 360 8.60 -25.87 3.28
CA LEU A 360 9.73 -25.13 3.87
C LEU A 360 9.70 -23.67 3.39
N LYS A 361 9.43 -22.72 4.27
CA LYS A 361 9.34 -21.30 3.93
C LYS A 361 10.55 -20.52 4.43
N SER A 362 11.35 -19.99 3.51
CA SER A 362 12.60 -19.24 3.74
C SER A 362 13.46 -19.86 4.85
N GLY A 363 13.68 -21.18 4.81
CA GLY A 363 14.42 -21.86 5.86
C GLY A 363 14.91 -23.23 5.42
N ASN A 364 16.23 -23.38 5.37
CA ASN A 364 16.89 -24.58 4.86
C ASN A 364 17.86 -25.09 5.92
N PHE A 365 17.69 -26.32 6.36
CA PHE A 365 18.47 -26.95 7.44
C PHE A 365 19.96 -27.20 7.09
N LEU A 366 20.36 -27.12 5.81
CA LEU A 366 21.77 -27.09 5.38
C LEU A 366 22.44 -25.71 5.58
N TYR A 367 21.71 -24.74 6.13
CA TYR A 367 22.28 -23.53 6.69
C TYR A 367 23.36 -23.88 7.72
N HIS A 368 24.54 -23.27 7.61
CA HIS A 368 25.74 -23.62 8.37
C HIS A 368 25.52 -23.52 9.89
N GLY A 369 24.85 -22.45 10.35
CA GLY A 369 24.51 -22.24 11.76
C GLY A 369 23.24 -22.95 12.23
N ALA A 370 22.72 -23.95 11.49
CA ALA A 370 21.63 -24.78 11.98
C ALA A 370 22.07 -25.64 13.18
N VAL A 371 23.33 -26.10 13.16
CA VAL A 371 23.96 -26.89 14.22
C VAL A 371 25.04 -26.06 14.93
N LEU A 372 25.11 -26.11 16.25
CA LEU A 372 26.23 -25.62 17.05
C LEU A 372 27.29 -26.72 17.20
N GLU A 373 28.55 -26.38 16.90
CA GLU A 373 29.66 -27.34 16.92
C GLU A 373 30.20 -27.61 18.33
N ASP A 374 30.32 -26.57 19.19
CA ASP A 374 30.69 -26.70 20.60
C ASP A 374 29.57 -26.22 21.53
N PRO A 375 28.66 -27.12 21.97
CA PRO A 375 27.65 -26.78 22.96
C PRO A 375 28.23 -26.50 24.35
N TYR A 376 29.35 -27.10 24.72
CA TYR A 376 29.93 -26.95 26.06
C TYR A 376 30.58 -25.57 26.25
N GLU A 377 31.26 -25.03 25.24
CA GLU A 377 31.75 -23.65 25.26
C GLU A 377 30.58 -22.66 25.44
N GLN A 378 29.49 -22.83 24.68
CA GLN A 378 28.28 -22.03 24.85
C GLN A 378 27.69 -22.16 26.26
N PHE A 379 27.66 -23.37 26.83
CA PHE A 379 27.14 -23.61 28.17
C PHE A 379 27.90 -22.81 29.24
N LEU A 380 29.23 -22.85 29.17
CA LEU A 380 30.11 -22.09 30.05
C LEU A 380 29.94 -20.58 29.84
N ASP A 381 29.87 -20.12 28.59
CA ASP A 381 29.70 -18.70 28.28
C ASP A 381 28.33 -18.16 28.73
N HIS A 382 27.25 -18.90 28.50
CA HIS A 382 25.93 -18.54 29.02
C HIS A 382 25.97 -18.38 30.54
N ALA A 383 26.61 -19.30 31.25
CA ALA A 383 26.79 -19.21 32.70
C ALA A 383 27.61 -17.98 33.14
N LYS A 384 28.72 -17.65 32.44
CA LYS A 384 29.50 -16.43 32.71
C LYS A 384 28.65 -15.16 32.49
N LEU A 385 27.88 -15.11 31.40
CA LEU A 385 27.10 -13.94 30.99
C LEU A 385 25.94 -13.63 31.95
N ILE A 386 25.41 -14.62 32.67
CA ILE A 386 24.43 -14.42 33.75
C ILE A 386 25.07 -14.25 35.15
N GLY A 387 26.40 -14.19 35.23
CA GLY A 387 27.13 -13.89 36.47
C GLY A 387 27.56 -15.08 37.32
N VAL A 388 27.51 -16.32 36.81
CA VAL A 388 28.11 -17.47 37.51
C VAL A 388 29.63 -17.28 37.57
N GLN A 389 30.18 -17.33 38.79
CA GLN A 389 31.62 -17.19 39.02
C GLN A 389 32.33 -18.52 38.77
N TYR A 390 33.38 -18.49 37.94
CA TYR A 390 34.23 -19.63 37.59
C TYR A 390 33.47 -20.91 37.18
N PRO A 391 32.52 -20.85 36.21
CA PRO A 391 31.73 -22.02 35.83
C PRO A 391 32.60 -23.17 35.30
N GLU A 392 33.79 -22.89 34.77
CA GLU A 392 34.78 -23.88 34.34
C GLU A 392 35.36 -24.75 35.47
N LYS A 393 35.10 -24.40 36.74
CA LYS A 393 35.51 -25.18 37.92
C LYS A 393 34.40 -26.05 38.49
N LEU A 394 33.19 -25.96 37.95
CA LEU A 394 32.04 -26.76 38.35
C LEU A 394 31.87 -27.94 37.39
N SER A 395 31.33 -29.05 37.88
CA SER A 395 30.84 -30.09 36.98
C SER A 395 29.64 -29.59 36.18
N THR A 396 29.42 -30.16 35.00
CA THR A 396 28.23 -29.93 34.16
C THR A 396 26.93 -30.19 34.92
N LEU A 397 26.91 -31.17 35.83
CA LEU A 397 25.79 -31.43 36.75
C LEU A 397 25.54 -30.25 37.70
N GLU A 398 26.54 -29.84 38.48
CA GLU A 398 26.42 -28.72 39.44
C GLU A 398 26.04 -27.41 38.75
N LEU A 399 26.58 -27.18 37.55
CA LEU A 399 26.27 -26.01 36.75
C LEU A 399 24.84 -26.07 36.20
N THR A 400 24.40 -27.21 35.67
CA THR A 400 23.00 -27.42 35.24
C THR A 400 22.03 -27.20 36.40
N GLU A 401 22.34 -27.71 37.60
CA GLU A 401 21.51 -27.48 38.78
C GLU A 401 21.44 -25.99 39.19
N LYS A 402 22.54 -25.24 39.05
CA LYS A 402 22.56 -23.79 39.29
C LYS A 402 21.69 -23.05 38.27
N LEU A 403 21.82 -23.36 36.98
CA LEU A 403 21.00 -22.76 35.92
C LEU A 403 19.51 -23.11 36.10
N ARG A 404 19.21 -24.36 36.49
CA ARG A 404 17.83 -24.83 36.79
C ARG A 404 17.18 -24.05 37.94
N LYS A 405 17.98 -23.55 38.89
CA LYS A 405 17.54 -22.73 40.04
C LYS A 405 17.58 -21.21 39.78
N ALA A 406 18.13 -20.75 38.65
CA ALA A 406 18.22 -19.33 38.31
C ALA A 406 16.83 -18.71 38.01
N ASP A 407 16.72 -17.39 38.08
CA ASP A 407 15.54 -16.69 37.57
C ASP A 407 15.43 -16.87 36.04
N ALA A 408 14.21 -17.08 35.56
CA ALA A 408 13.97 -17.37 34.14
C ALA A 408 14.26 -16.16 33.23
N LYS A 409 14.00 -14.93 33.70
CA LYS A 409 14.29 -13.71 32.92
C LYS A 409 15.79 -13.40 32.92
N LEU A 410 16.51 -13.75 33.99
CA LEU A 410 17.98 -13.70 34.03
C LEU A 410 18.63 -14.64 33.00
N LEU A 411 18.09 -15.84 32.78
CA LEU A 411 18.58 -16.73 31.72
C LEU A 411 18.46 -16.10 30.32
N LEU A 412 17.41 -15.31 30.07
CA LEU A 412 17.25 -14.58 28.80
C LEU A 412 18.21 -13.39 28.63
N SER A 413 18.83 -12.86 29.70
CA SER A 413 19.71 -11.69 29.57
C SER A 413 21.12 -12.01 29.10
N ALA A 414 21.53 -13.29 29.02
CA ALA A 414 22.85 -13.68 28.50
C ALA A 414 23.12 -13.09 27.10
N THR A 415 22.13 -13.16 26.23
CA THR A 415 22.13 -12.64 24.85
C THR A 415 22.10 -11.11 24.76
N ASP A 416 21.88 -10.37 25.87
CA ASP A 416 21.95 -8.90 25.85
C ASP A 416 23.38 -8.39 25.69
N MET A 417 24.33 -9.09 26.31
CA MET A 417 25.76 -8.77 26.35
C MET A 417 26.50 -9.08 25.03
N LEU A 418 25.84 -9.77 24.09
CA LEU A 418 26.41 -10.10 22.79
C LEU A 418 26.26 -8.94 21.79
N PRO A 419 27.17 -8.81 20.80
CA PRO A 419 26.96 -7.91 19.66
C PRO A 419 25.67 -8.27 18.90
N TYR A 420 24.99 -7.26 18.34
CA TYR A 420 23.68 -7.43 17.67
C TYR A 420 23.67 -8.58 16.65
N TRP A 421 24.72 -8.70 15.83
CA TRP A 421 24.84 -9.73 14.79
C TRP A 421 25.00 -11.16 15.35
N LYS A 422 25.40 -11.34 16.62
CA LYS A 422 25.47 -12.66 17.27
C LYS A 422 24.16 -13.11 17.93
N LYS A 423 23.22 -12.19 18.20
CA LYS A 423 22.06 -12.49 19.07
C LYS A 423 21.12 -13.54 18.49
N PHE A 424 20.88 -13.49 17.18
CA PHE A 424 19.90 -14.34 16.50
C PHE A 424 20.29 -15.82 16.40
N GLU A 425 21.59 -16.12 16.46
CA GLU A 425 22.13 -17.46 16.22
C GLU A 425 22.93 -17.98 17.40
N TYR A 426 22.75 -17.37 18.59
CA TYR A 426 23.40 -17.88 19.78
C TYR A 426 22.88 -19.29 20.08
N TYR A 427 21.58 -19.46 20.31
CA TYR A 427 20.98 -20.78 20.51
C TYR A 427 20.69 -21.46 19.16
N ARG A 428 21.20 -22.69 18.98
CA ARG A 428 21.06 -23.50 17.75
C ARG A 428 20.73 -24.96 18.13
N LEU A 429 20.48 -25.82 17.15
CA LEU A 429 20.37 -27.27 17.39
C LEU A 429 21.75 -27.86 17.70
N VAL A 430 21.79 -28.97 18.44
CA VAL A 430 23.04 -29.65 18.82
C VAL A 430 23.03 -31.11 18.38
N VAL A 431 24.21 -31.70 18.20
CA VAL A 431 24.34 -33.17 18.19
C VAL A 431 24.49 -33.60 19.66
N GLU A 432 23.54 -34.39 20.13
CA GLU A 432 23.40 -34.76 21.53
C GLU A 432 24.31 -35.94 21.91
N ALA A 433 24.70 -35.99 23.19
CA ALA A 433 25.39 -37.15 23.75
C ALA A 433 24.54 -38.42 23.59
N ASN A 434 25.13 -39.47 22.99
CA ASN A 434 24.42 -40.68 22.61
C ASN A 434 23.86 -41.43 23.83
N CYS A 435 22.55 -41.34 24.04
CA CYS A 435 21.80 -41.98 25.11
C CYS A 435 20.34 -42.20 24.69
N ASN A 436 19.58 -42.98 25.44
CA ASN A 436 18.18 -43.31 25.12
C ASN A 436 17.23 -42.09 25.12
N GLU A 437 17.66 -40.96 25.68
CA GLU A 437 16.89 -39.72 25.79
C GLU A 437 17.25 -38.67 24.73
N ALA A 438 18.26 -38.95 23.91
CA ALA A 438 18.74 -38.06 22.86
C ALA A 438 17.83 -38.12 21.62
N TYR A 439 17.65 -36.99 20.94
CA TYR A 439 16.82 -36.91 19.73
C TYR A 439 17.65 -36.78 18.44
N VAL A 440 18.77 -36.05 18.49
CA VAL A 440 19.70 -35.84 17.37
C VAL A 440 21.07 -36.39 17.74
N THR A 441 21.32 -37.69 17.53
CA THR A 441 22.59 -38.37 17.87
C THR A 441 23.63 -38.37 16.75
N LYS A 442 23.28 -37.83 15.57
CA LYS A 442 24.14 -37.69 14.39
C LYS A 442 23.83 -36.36 13.70
N ASP A 443 24.81 -35.81 13.00
CA ASP A 443 24.62 -34.62 12.18
C ASP A 443 23.65 -34.90 11.00
N PRO A 444 22.45 -34.30 10.96
CA PRO A 444 21.45 -34.57 9.92
C PRO A 444 21.88 -34.11 8.53
N ARG A 445 22.87 -33.19 8.44
CA ARG A 445 23.48 -32.80 7.15
C ARG A 445 24.09 -34.02 6.45
N THR A 446 24.62 -34.98 7.21
CA THR A 446 25.17 -36.24 6.67
C THR A 446 24.08 -37.17 6.13
N ALA A 447 22.96 -37.33 6.85
CA ALA A 447 21.83 -38.14 6.42
C ALA A 447 21.23 -37.63 5.10
N TRP A 448 21.05 -36.32 4.98
CA TRP A 448 20.52 -35.69 3.76
C TRP A 448 21.44 -35.84 2.54
N VAL A 449 22.72 -35.51 2.70
CA VAL A 449 23.71 -35.60 1.59
C VAL A 449 23.82 -37.03 1.08
N SER A 450 23.76 -38.02 1.98
CA SER A 450 23.85 -39.44 1.64
C SER A 450 22.52 -40.09 1.24
N GLY A 451 21.39 -39.38 1.30
CA GLY A 451 20.08 -39.89 0.90
C GLY A 451 19.43 -40.87 1.88
N HIS A 452 19.92 -40.94 3.12
CA HIS A 452 19.36 -41.81 4.16
C HIS A 452 18.16 -41.14 4.85
N PHE A 453 17.05 -41.03 4.13
CA PHE A 453 15.75 -40.58 4.64
C PHE A 453 14.59 -41.11 3.78
N GLU A 454 13.39 -41.15 4.34
CA GLU A 454 12.19 -41.56 3.62
C GLU A 454 11.78 -40.48 2.60
N PRO A 455 11.71 -40.73 1.28
CA PRO A 455 11.33 -39.69 0.33
C PRO A 455 9.87 -39.23 0.50
N LYS A 456 9.63 -37.92 0.53
CA LYS A 456 8.32 -37.26 0.66
C LYS A 456 8.23 -36.05 -0.27
N PRO A 457 7.05 -35.67 -0.79
CA PRO A 457 6.86 -34.46 -1.59
C PRO A 457 7.33 -33.21 -0.82
N LEU A 458 8.04 -32.34 -1.52
CA LEU A 458 8.72 -31.18 -0.94
C LEU A 458 8.35 -29.90 -1.68
N TYR A 459 7.83 -28.92 -0.94
CA TYR A 459 7.55 -27.57 -1.42
C TYR A 459 8.42 -26.57 -0.66
N VAL A 460 9.19 -25.77 -1.39
CA VAL A 460 10.11 -24.79 -0.83
C VAL A 460 9.74 -23.40 -1.33
N THR A 461 9.65 -22.43 -0.43
CA THR A 461 9.48 -21.02 -0.78
C THR A 461 10.67 -20.20 -0.26
N PHE A 462 11.02 -19.14 -0.98
CA PHE A 462 12.02 -18.15 -0.56
C PHE A 462 11.58 -16.76 -1.03
N THR A 463 12.11 -15.71 -0.41
CA THR A 463 11.81 -14.32 -0.83
C THR A 463 13.01 -13.67 -1.51
N GLN A 464 12.78 -12.60 -2.27
CA GLN A 464 13.82 -11.91 -3.02
C GLN A 464 14.93 -11.35 -2.11
N ASN A 465 14.60 -10.90 -0.90
CA ASN A 465 15.51 -10.24 0.03
C ASN A 465 15.43 -10.84 1.45
N ASP A 466 15.42 -12.17 1.59
CA ASP A 466 15.35 -12.86 2.91
C ASP A 466 16.47 -12.38 3.88
N GLY A 467 17.59 -11.87 3.38
CA GLY A 467 18.64 -11.23 4.19
C GLY A 467 18.20 -10.00 5.00
N ASN A 468 17.01 -9.43 4.74
CA ASN A 468 16.47 -8.26 5.46
C ASN A 468 16.26 -8.52 6.96
N VAL A 469 16.19 -9.79 7.39
CA VAL A 469 16.17 -10.16 8.83
C VAL A 469 17.41 -9.63 9.58
N ARG A 470 18.51 -9.36 8.86
CA ARG A 470 19.73 -8.72 9.40
C ARG A 470 19.80 -7.21 9.17
N ALA A 471 18.79 -6.57 8.55
CA ALA A 471 18.82 -5.15 8.17
C ALA A 471 18.93 -4.16 9.35
N GLY A 472 18.75 -4.59 10.60
CA GLY A 472 18.96 -3.72 11.76
C GLY A 472 20.36 -3.08 11.81
N VAL A 473 21.42 -3.83 11.46
CA VAL A 473 22.79 -3.28 11.37
C VAL A 473 22.99 -2.38 10.13
N LEU A 474 22.12 -2.51 9.14
CA LEU A 474 22.14 -1.70 7.92
C LEU A 474 21.44 -0.36 8.12
N LEU A 475 20.30 -0.32 8.84
CA LEU A 475 19.49 0.88 9.02
C LEU A 475 19.82 1.69 10.29
N ASP A 476 20.10 1.03 11.43
CA ASP A 476 20.41 1.75 12.67
C ASP A 476 21.83 2.32 12.66
N LYS A 477 21.94 3.65 12.82
CA LYS A 477 23.22 4.37 12.74
C LYS A 477 24.20 4.02 13.87
N HIS A 478 23.72 3.63 15.05
CA HIS A 478 24.56 3.26 16.18
C HIS A 478 25.11 1.84 16.01
N LEU A 479 24.27 0.87 15.63
CA LEU A 479 24.66 -0.50 15.29
C LEU A 479 25.63 -0.49 14.11
N ARG A 480 25.30 0.24 13.03
CA ARG A 480 26.16 0.39 11.85
C ARG A 480 27.53 0.97 12.21
N LYS A 481 27.57 2.03 13.04
CA LYS A 481 28.82 2.62 13.52
C LYS A 481 29.65 1.62 14.32
N HIS A 482 29.02 0.87 15.23
CA HIS A 482 29.71 -0.14 16.04
C HIS A 482 30.25 -1.31 15.19
N PHE A 483 29.47 -1.78 14.21
CA PHE A 483 29.90 -2.79 13.24
C PHE A 483 31.09 -2.31 12.41
N ASN A 484 31.05 -1.07 11.91
CA ASN A 484 32.10 -0.49 11.09
C ASN A 484 33.44 -0.23 11.81
N LEU A 485 33.48 -0.21 13.16
CA LEU A 485 34.73 -0.05 13.92
C LEU A 485 35.71 -1.19 13.65
N ASN A 486 35.21 -2.41 13.41
CA ASN A 486 36.02 -3.59 13.15
C ASN A 486 35.40 -4.44 12.03
N VAL A 487 34.99 -3.82 10.91
CA VAL A 487 34.22 -4.51 9.84
C VAL A 487 34.90 -5.79 9.32
N GLU A 488 36.24 -5.77 9.16
CA GLU A 488 37.03 -6.94 8.72
C GLU A 488 36.97 -8.14 9.68
N LYS A 489 36.56 -7.92 10.94
CA LYS A 489 36.28 -8.97 11.93
C LYS A 489 34.78 -9.23 12.06
N ASN A 490 33.98 -8.17 12.13
CA ASN A 490 32.55 -8.24 12.42
C ASN A 490 31.74 -8.81 11.25
N LEU A 491 32.18 -8.63 10.00
CA LEU A 491 31.52 -9.21 8.83
C LEU A 491 31.69 -10.73 8.72
N PRO A 492 32.90 -11.33 8.75
CA PRO A 492 33.02 -12.78 8.75
C PRO A 492 32.39 -13.43 10.00
N ASP A 493 32.43 -12.74 11.15
CA ASP A 493 31.78 -13.14 12.40
C ASP A 493 30.24 -13.08 12.33
N ALA A 494 29.67 -12.12 11.58
CA ALA A 494 28.24 -12.08 11.30
C ALA A 494 27.82 -13.16 10.31
N LEU A 495 28.60 -13.37 9.24
CA LEU A 495 28.33 -14.39 8.21
C LEU A 495 28.65 -15.82 8.66
N ASP A 496 29.19 -15.99 9.87
CA ASP A 496 29.65 -17.24 10.48
C ASP A 496 30.43 -18.10 9.47
N ILE A 497 31.51 -17.50 8.94
CA ILE A 497 32.49 -18.11 8.03
C ILE A 497 33.87 -18.18 8.70
N ASP A 498 34.68 -19.19 8.34
CA ASP A 498 36.12 -19.19 8.70
C ASP A 498 36.75 -17.89 8.16
N PRO A 499 37.40 -17.05 9.00
CA PRO A 499 38.07 -15.83 8.57
C PRO A 499 39.07 -16.02 7.42
N LYS A 500 39.61 -17.24 7.21
CA LYS A 500 40.46 -17.58 6.06
C LYS A 500 39.75 -17.47 4.70
N ASN A 501 38.43 -17.65 4.68
CA ASN A 501 37.60 -17.58 3.47
C ASN A 501 37.05 -16.16 3.22
N PHE A 502 37.18 -15.25 4.18
CA PHE A 502 36.70 -13.88 4.05
C PHE A 502 37.34 -13.08 2.90
N PRO A 503 38.64 -13.23 2.56
CA PRO A 503 39.23 -12.58 1.39
C PRO A 503 38.48 -12.86 0.09
N ASP A 504 38.01 -14.09 -0.15
CA ASP A 504 37.27 -14.44 -1.37
C ASP A 504 35.90 -13.75 -1.42
N VAL A 505 35.20 -13.69 -0.28
CA VAL A 505 33.93 -12.95 -0.13
C VAL A 505 34.16 -11.46 -0.37
N LYS A 506 35.24 -10.90 0.19
CA LYS A 506 35.59 -9.49 0.03
C LYS A 506 35.98 -9.15 -1.40
N HIS A 507 36.74 -10.02 -2.07
CA HIS A 507 37.08 -9.88 -3.48
C HIS A 507 35.83 -9.94 -4.36
N PHE A 508 34.91 -10.89 -4.10
CA PHE A 508 33.68 -11.05 -4.87
C PHE A 508 32.80 -9.79 -4.79
N TYR A 509 32.41 -9.36 -3.58
CA TYR A 509 31.44 -8.28 -3.39
C TYR A 509 32.04 -6.86 -3.42
N PHE A 510 33.29 -6.67 -2.99
CA PHE A 510 33.89 -5.34 -2.80
C PHE A 510 35.14 -5.09 -3.65
N LYS A 511 35.61 -6.08 -4.44
CA LYS A 511 36.85 -5.99 -5.25
C LYS A 511 38.06 -5.54 -4.41
N ASP A 512 38.16 -6.10 -3.20
CA ASP A 512 39.17 -5.80 -2.17
C ASP A 512 39.15 -4.37 -1.60
N GLY A 513 38.14 -3.57 -1.95
CA GLY A 513 37.93 -2.21 -1.44
C GLY A 513 37.49 -2.13 0.04
N ASP A 514 37.15 -0.91 0.49
CA ASP A 514 36.58 -0.69 1.83
C ASP A 514 35.21 -1.37 1.92
N CYS A 515 35.08 -2.33 2.83
CA CYS A 515 33.85 -3.08 3.02
C CYS A 515 32.90 -2.44 4.03
N LYS A 516 33.22 -1.29 4.68
CA LYS A 516 32.31 -0.63 5.65
C LYS A 516 30.89 -0.43 5.09
N ILE A 517 29.89 -0.62 5.95
CA ILE A 517 28.49 -0.31 5.64
C ILE A 517 28.35 1.22 5.50
N THR A 518 27.82 1.66 4.38
CA THR A 518 27.45 3.03 4.05
C THR A 518 26.02 3.04 3.51
N ASP A 519 25.40 4.21 3.37
CA ASP A 519 24.07 4.29 2.74
C ASP A 519 24.07 3.86 1.25
N TYR A 520 25.24 3.83 0.60
CA TYR A 520 25.39 3.48 -0.81
C TYR A 520 25.54 1.98 -1.10
N ASN A 521 25.90 1.16 -0.10
CA ASN A 521 26.15 -0.29 -0.26
C ASN A 521 25.23 -1.19 0.59
N ILE A 522 24.12 -0.65 1.11
CA ILE A 522 23.09 -1.42 1.83
C ILE A 522 22.62 -2.62 1.00
N TRP A 523 22.39 -2.44 -0.30
CA TRP A 523 21.94 -3.51 -1.21
C TRP A 523 22.99 -4.63 -1.37
N THR A 524 24.28 -4.28 -1.47
CA THR A 524 25.38 -5.28 -1.47
C THR A 524 25.38 -6.11 -0.18
N TYR A 525 25.12 -5.47 0.96
CA TYR A 525 25.00 -6.17 2.23
C TYR A 525 23.75 -7.03 2.35
N LEU A 526 22.62 -6.57 1.81
CA LEU A 526 21.38 -7.33 1.76
C LEU A 526 21.51 -8.59 0.90
N ASP A 527 22.19 -8.48 -0.24
CA ASP A 527 22.57 -9.57 -1.14
C ASP A 527 23.50 -10.57 -0.44
N ILE A 528 24.60 -10.12 0.16
CA ILE A 528 25.52 -10.94 0.98
C ILE A 528 24.75 -11.76 2.03
N PHE A 529 23.83 -11.13 2.77
CA PHE A 529 23.03 -11.83 3.78
C PHE A 529 22.03 -12.81 3.15
N THR A 530 21.31 -12.41 2.09
CA THR A 530 20.34 -13.28 1.40
C THR A 530 21.03 -14.54 0.85
N THR A 531 22.16 -14.37 0.15
CA THR A 531 22.97 -15.47 -0.35
C THR A 531 23.48 -16.40 0.76
N ARG A 532 24.05 -15.84 1.85
CA ARG A 532 24.71 -16.63 2.90
C ARG A 532 23.75 -17.40 3.80
N TYR A 533 22.62 -16.81 4.19
CA TYR A 533 21.67 -17.43 5.10
C TYR A 533 20.67 -18.35 4.36
N PHE A 534 20.22 -17.96 3.16
CA PHE A 534 19.06 -18.57 2.50
C PHE A 534 19.37 -19.23 1.14
N GLU A 535 20.00 -18.55 0.19
CA GLU A 535 20.13 -19.10 -1.17
C GLU A 535 21.16 -20.23 -1.26
N GLN A 536 22.32 -20.10 -0.60
CA GLN A 536 23.35 -21.14 -0.59
C GLN A 536 22.82 -22.44 0.04
N SER A 537 21.99 -22.33 1.07
CA SER A 537 21.38 -23.46 1.76
C SER A 537 20.20 -24.04 0.98
N LEU A 538 19.41 -23.21 0.28
CA LEU A 538 18.38 -23.63 -0.70
C LEU A 538 18.99 -24.45 -1.83
N TYR A 539 20.03 -23.91 -2.48
CA TYR A 539 20.73 -24.56 -3.59
C TYR A 539 21.21 -25.96 -3.21
N ASN A 540 21.87 -26.09 -2.06
CA ASN A 540 22.37 -27.39 -1.59
C ASN A 540 21.23 -28.35 -1.20
N THR A 541 20.12 -27.83 -0.66
CA THR A 541 18.93 -28.62 -0.30
C THR A 541 18.31 -29.24 -1.53
N VAL A 542 17.98 -28.41 -2.53
CA VAL A 542 17.43 -28.84 -3.84
C VAL A 542 18.38 -29.82 -4.53
N LYS A 543 19.67 -29.47 -4.64
CA LYS A 543 20.70 -30.29 -5.29
C LYS A 543 20.80 -31.70 -4.72
N CYS A 544 20.70 -31.86 -3.40
CA CYS A 544 20.74 -33.18 -2.78
C CYS A 544 19.39 -33.91 -2.90
N TYR A 545 18.26 -33.20 -2.81
CA TYR A 545 16.94 -33.80 -3.01
C TYR A 545 16.80 -34.43 -4.40
N VAL A 546 17.04 -33.66 -5.48
CA VAL A 546 16.90 -34.17 -6.86
C VAL A 546 17.87 -35.30 -7.22
N ARG A 547 18.99 -35.42 -6.49
CA ARG A 547 19.96 -36.52 -6.65
C ARG A 547 19.51 -37.82 -5.99
N ASN A 548 18.86 -37.71 -4.83
CA ASN A 548 18.54 -38.85 -3.96
C ASN A 548 17.06 -39.30 -4.09
N VAL A 549 16.19 -38.45 -4.62
CA VAL A 549 14.73 -38.68 -4.70
C VAL A 549 14.23 -38.67 -6.14
N ASN A 550 13.36 -39.64 -6.47
CA ASN A 550 12.62 -39.65 -7.74
C ASN A 550 11.50 -38.59 -7.69
N THR A 551 11.74 -37.44 -8.31
CA THR A 551 10.82 -36.29 -8.31
C THR A 551 9.55 -36.49 -9.13
N GLN A 552 9.45 -37.55 -9.94
CA GLN A 552 8.19 -37.94 -10.58
C GLN A 552 7.23 -38.66 -9.61
N LYS A 553 7.77 -39.30 -8.57
CA LYS A 553 6.98 -39.96 -7.51
C LYS A 553 6.76 -39.03 -6.31
N TYR A 554 7.76 -38.21 -5.99
CA TYR A 554 7.76 -37.29 -4.85
C TYR A 554 8.12 -35.88 -5.34
N PRO A 555 7.14 -35.08 -5.78
CA PRO A 555 7.40 -33.82 -6.46
C PRO A 555 8.27 -32.87 -5.65
N LEU A 556 9.13 -32.16 -6.37
CA LEU A 556 9.78 -30.94 -5.90
C LEU A 556 9.01 -29.74 -6.44
N SER A 557 8.68 -28.83 -5.55
CA SER A 557 7.88 -27.63 -5.77
C SER A 557 8.69 -26.43 -5.27
N ILE A 558 8.87 -25.38 -6.09
CA ILE A 558 9.68 -24.21 -5.70
C ILE A 558 8.97 -22.92 -6.12
N ASP A 559 8.73 -22.04 -5.14
CA ASP A 559 8.21 -20.70 -5.38
C ASP A 559 9.18 -19.63 -4.88
N LYS A 560 9.35 -18.58 -5.67
CA LYS A 560 9.96 -17.32 -5.27
C LYS A 560 8.87 -16.31 -4.99
N PHE A 561 8.76 -15.84 -3.74
CA PHE A 561 7.84 -14.77 -3.38
C PHE A 561 8.53 -13.42 -3.49
N ASN A 562 8.14 -12.63 -4.50
CA ASN A 562 8.69 -11.32 -4.83
C ASN A 562 7.57 -10.26 -4.99
N PHE A 563 6.44 -10.47 -4.32
CA PHE A 563 5.32 -9.55 -4.34
C PHE A 563 5.47 -8.54 -3.19
N ASN A 564 5.85 -7.32 -3.55
CA ASN A 564 6.09 -6.23 -2.62
C ASN A 564 4.78 -5.47 -2.36
N GLY A 565 4.11 -5.83 -1.26
CA GLY A 565 2.87 -5.20 -0.78
C GLY A 565 3.10 -4.05 0.22
N PRO A 566 2.02 -3.49 0.79
CA PRO A 566 2.08 -2.33 1.69
C PRO A 566 2.52 -2.67 3.13
N CYS A 567 2.58 -3.95 3.49
CA CYS A 567 3.04 -4.44 4.79
C CYS A 567 4.30 -5.28 4.61
N HIS A 568 5.32 -5.06 5.46
CA HIS A 568 6.58 -5.77 5.40
C HIS A 568 7.23 -5.97 6.78
N PHE A 569 7.79 -7.16 7.01
CA PHE A 569 8.50 -7.54 8.23
C PHE A 569 9.81 -6.79 8.45
N THR A 570 10.37 -6.11 7.45
CA THR A 570 11.47 -5.15 7.64
C THR A 570 11.16 -4.13 8.75
N LYS A 571 9.89 -3.72 8.88
CA LYS A 571 9.40 -2.83 9.94
C LYS A 571 9.49 -3.46 11.33
N VAL A 572 9.13 -4.74 11.43
CA VAL A 572 9.22 -5.52 12.66
C VAL A 572 10.69 -5.69 13.04
N PHE A 573 11.52 -6.20 12.13
CA PHE A 573 12.92 -6.53 12.42
C PHE A 573 13.76 -5.32 12.79
N THR A 574 13.55 -4.18 12.12
CA THR A 574 14.42 -3.00 12.27
C THR A 574 13.84 -1.90 13.15
N GLY A 575 12.51 -1.84 13.34
CA GLY A 575 11.83 -0.73 14.01
C GLY A 575 11.67 0.52 13.14
N TYR A 576 12.14 0.49 11.90
CA TYR A 576 12.03 1.57 10.92
C TYR A 576 11.05 1.18 9.81
N ASP A 577 10.19 2.10 9.41
CA ASP A 577 9.23 1.88 8.32
C ASP A 577 9.90 2.12 6.95
N VAL A 578 10.83 1.23 6.61
CA VAL A 578 11.63 1.28 5.38
C VAL A 578 11.37 0.00 4.59
N ASN A 579 10.77 0.15 3.41
CA ASN A 579 10.56 -0.95 2.48
C ASN A 579 11.88 -1.30 1.78
N LEU A 580 12.47 -2.44 2.11
CA LEU A 580 13.67 -3.00 1.47
C LEU A 580 13.32 -4.05 0.40
N GLY A 581 12.15 -3.96 -0.21
CA GLY A 581 11.57 -4.99 -1.05
C GLY A 581 11.05 -6.19 -0.25
N THR A 582 10.57 -7.20 -0.98
CA THR A 582 10.02 -8.45 -0.45
C THR A 582 11.08 -9.25 0.27
N GLY A 583 10.99 -9.35 1.60
CA GLY A 583 11.97 -10.02 2.44
C GLY A 583 11.37 -11.07 3.38
N PHE A 584 12.20 -11.54 4.31
CA PHE A 584 11.92 -12.68 5.18
C PHE A 584 10.59 -12.51 5.94
N CYS A 585 9.76 -13.55 5.86
CA CYS A 585 8.39 -13.62 6.40
C CYS A 585 7.32 -12.76 5.70
N ASP A 586 7.64 -11.95 4.67
CA ASP A 586 6.61 -11.18 3.95
C ASP A 586 5.60 -12.10 3.24
N ASP A 587 6.03 -13.29 2.80
CA ASP A 587 5.16 -14.32 2.22
C ASP A 587 4.14 -14.91 3.24
N LEU A 588 4.44 -14.86 4.55
CA LEU A 588 3.51 -15.29 5.59
C LEU A 588 2.33 -14.33 5.76
N LEU A 589 2.46 -13.06 5.38
CA LEU A 589 1.36 -12.07 5.39
C LEU A 589 0.22 -12.47 4.43
N TYR A 590 0.51 -13.38 3.49
CA TYR A 590 -0.43 -13.91 2.50
C TYR A 590 -0.94 -15.31 2.85
N LEU A 591 -0.57 -15.86 4.02
CA LEU A 591 -1.06 -17.14 4.55
C LEU A 591 -1.71 -17.01 5.93
N PHE A 592 -1.26 -16.06 6.74
CA PHE A 592 -1.78 -15.78 8.07
C PHE A 592 -2.03 -14.29 8.25
N ARG A 593 -3.01 -13.95 9.10
CA ARG A 593 -3.15 -12.58 9.60
C ARG A 593 -2.25 -12.40 10.82
N PHE A 594 -1.63 -11.23 10.92
CA PHE A 594 -0.82 -10.82 12.07
C PHE A 594 -1.44 -9.57 12.72
N PRO A 595 -2.62 -9.68 13.37
CA PRO A 595 -3.43 -8.53 13.77
C PRO A 595 -2.79 -7.64 14.85
N SER A 596 -1.79 -8.14 15.58
CA SER A 596 -0.99 -7.36 16.53
C SER A 596 0.12 -6.53 15.88
N LEU A 597 0.45 -6.78 14.60
CA LEU A 597 1.59 -6.18 13.88
C LEU A 597 1.18 -5.37 12.65
N PHE A 598 0.15 -5.82 11.92
CA PHE A 598 -0.25 -5.27 10.62
C PHE A 598 -1.77 -5.16 10.49
N THR A 599 -2.23 -4.22 9.66
CA THR A 599 -3.63 -4.07 9.27
C THR A 599 -4.00 -5.06 8.16
N ASP A 600 -5.27 -5.46 8.11
CA ASP A 600 -5.77 -6.34 7.05
C ASP A 600 -5.72 -5.69 5.66
N PHE A 601 -5.62 -6.53 4.62
CA PHE A 601 -5.70 -6.10 3.22
C PHE A 601 -7.14 -5.70 2.85
N ASP A 602 -7.31 -4.66 2.03
CA ASP A 602 -8.60 -4.33 1.42
C ASP A 602 -9.02 -5.47 0.47
N TYR A 603 -10.24 -5.99 0.63
CA TYR A 603 -10.81 -7.06 -0.20
C TYR A 603 -10.78 -6.80 -1.73
N LYS A 604 -10.58 -5.54 -2.15
CA LYS A 604 -10.41 -5.15 -3.56
C LYS A 604 -8.95 -5.02 -4.02
N SER A 605 -7.98 -5.07 -3.10
CA SER A 605 -6.58 -4.86 -3.45
C SER A 605 -5.98 -6.03 -4.23
N VAL A 606 -4.81 -5.80 -4.83
CA VAL A 606 -4.03 -6.87 -5.47
C VAL A 606 -3.49 -7.84 -4.40
N ASP A 607 -3.13 -7.33 -3.22
CA ASP A 607 -2.65 -8.12 -2.08
C ASP A 607 -3.68 -9.18 -1.65
N TYR A 608 -4.97 -8.82 -1.63
CA TYR A 608 -6.06 -9.75 -1.32
C TYR A 608 -6.20 -10.87 -2.37
N GLN A 609 -5.97 -10.53 -3.64
CA GLN A 609 -5.99 -11.50 -4.75
C GLN A 609 -4.76 -12.43 -4.68
N VAL A 610 -3.56 -11.88 -4.44
CA VAL A 610 -2.33 -12.64 -4.21
C VAL A 610 -2.50 -13.57 -3.01
N LYS A 611 -3.07 -13.09 -1.90
CA LYS A 611 -3.45 -13.92 -0.73
C LYS A 611 -4.30 -15.11 -1.15
N ASN A 612 -5.38 -14.89 -1.91
CA ASN A 612 -6.27 -15.97 -2.33
C ASN A 612 -5.54 -17.02 -3.19
N ILE A 613 -4.71 -16.58 -4.15
CA ILE A 613 -3.92 -17.49 -5.00
C ILE A 613 -2.88 -18.25 -4.17
N TYR A 614 -2.18 -17.57 -3.25
CA TYR A 614 -1.08 -18.15 -2.47
C TYR A 614 -1.57 -19.17 -1.44
N VAL A 615 -2.67 -18.87 -0.74
CA VAL A 615 -3.36 -19.81 0.16
C VAL A 615 -3.82 -21.05 -0.60
N ASP A 616 -4.52 -20.87 -1.73
CA ASP A 616 -5.02 -21.99 -2.51
C ASP A 616 -3.86 -22.86 -3.05
N THR A 617 -2.75 -22.24 -3.46
CA THR A 617 -1.52 -22.93 -3.87
C THR A 617 -0.95 -23.81 -2.73
N HIS A 618 -0.87 -23.30 -1.51
CA HIS A 618 -0.42 -24.07 -0.33
C HIS A 618 -1.39 -25.19 0.05
N ILE A 619 -2.70 -24.93 -0.02
CA ILE A 619 -3.74 -25.93 0.25
C ILE A 619 -3.73 -27.05 -0.79
N ASN A 620 -3.59 -26.74 -2.07
CA ASN A 620 -3.54 -27.77 -3.11
C ASN A 620 -2.33 -28.69 -2.94
N PHE A 621 -1.17 -28.15 -2.53
CA PHE A 621 -0.04 -28.99 -2.10
C PHE A 621 -0.39 -29.84 -0.87
N ALA A 622 -0.95 -29.24 0.18
CA ALA A 622 -1.34 -29.96 1.39
C ALA A 622 -2.39 -31.05 1.13
N VAL A 623 -3.24 -30.91 0.11
CA VAL A 623 -4.19 -31.93 -0.34
C VAL A 623 -3.49 -32.98 -1.22
N THR A 624 -2.87 -32.58 -2.33
CA THR A 624 -2.49 -33.50 -3.44
C THR A 624 -1.01 -33.85 -3.52
N GLY A 625 -0.14 -33.12 -2.82
CA GLY A 625 1.31 -33.14 -3.03
C GLY A 625 1.79 -32.26 -4.19
N TRP A 626 0.88 -31.59 -4.90
CA TRP A 626 1.17 -30.65 -5.98
C TRP A 626 0.42 -29.33 -5.74
N PRO A 627 1.05 -28.16 -5.89
CA PRO A 627 0.35 -26.88 -5.98
C PRO A 627 -0.49 -26.79 -7.27
N ASN A 628 -1.12 -25.63 -7.50
CA ASN A 628 -2.02 -25.43 -8.66
C ASN A 628 -1.35 -25.73 -10.02
N GLN A 629 -2.13 -26.25 -10.98
CA GLN A 629 -1.59 -26.97 -12.14
C GLN A 629 -0.54 -26.20 -12.98
N TRP A 630 0.70 -26.69 -12.90
CA TRP A 630 1.84 -26.21 -13.67
C TRP A 630 2.02 -26.94 -15.01
N SER A 631 1.14 -26.70 -15.98
CA SER A 631 1.29 -27.29 -17.32
C SER A 631 2.53 -26.80 -18.11
N HIS A 632 3.34 -25.90 -17.55
CA HIS A 632 4.43 -25.20 -18.23
C HIS A 632 5.81 -25.33 -17.58
N LEU A 633 5.91 -25.71 -16.30
CA LEU A 633 7.21 -25.89 -15.64
C LEU A 633 7.76 -27.29 -15.92
N ALA A 634 9.05 -27.38 -16.21
CA ALA A 634 9.74 -28.64 -16.38
C ALA A 634 9.87 -29.39 -15.04
N THR A 635 9.69 -30.71 -15.04
CA THR A 635 9.97 -31.54 -13.86
C THR A 635 11.46 -31.43 -13.52
N CYS A 636 11.78 -30.86 -12.36
CA CYS A 636 13.17 -30.81 -11.92
C CYS A 636 13.62 -32.18 -11.38
N ASP A 637 14.47 -32.85 -12.15
CA ASP A 637 15.18 -34.07 -11.75
C ASP A 637 16.71 -33.84 -11.76
N ASN A 638 17.48 -34.89 -11.42
CA ASN A 638 18.94 -34.82 -11.41
C ASN A 638 19.54 -34.45 -12.78
N LEU A 639 18.91 -34.84 -13.90
CA LEU A 639 19.40 -34.55 -15.26
C LEU A 639 19.14 -33.09 -15.61
N TYR A 640 17.95 -32.58 -15.27
CA TYR A 640 17.61 -31.16 -15.41
C TYR A 640 18.58 -30.30 -14.60
N PHE A 641 18.77 -30.62 -13.32
CA PHE A 641 19.65 -29.87 -12.42
C PHE A 641 21.11 -29.88 -12.88
N GLN A 642 21.63 -31.01 -13.37
CA GLN A 642 22.99 -31.09 -13.94
C GLN A 642 23.16 -30.26 -15.21
N LYS A 643 22.10 -30.12 -16.02
CA LYS A 643 22.14 -29.39 -17.29
C LYS A 643 22.02 -27.87 -17.12
N TYR A 644 21.16 -27.42 -16.20
CA TYR A 644 20.81 -26.00 -16.04
C TYR A 644 21.34 -25.36 -14.76
N GLY A 645 21.93 -26.14 -13.86
CA GLY A 645 22.52 -25.66 -12.60
C GLY A 645 21.49 -25.46 -11.47
N PHE A 646 20.24 -25.13 -11.80
CA PHE A 646 19.13 -25.03 -10.84
C PHE A 646 17.80 -25.47 -11.47
N CYS A 647 16.75 -25.59 -10.65
CA CYS A 647 15.38 -25.88 -11.09
C CYS A 647 14.66 -24.62 -11.58
N GLU A 648 13.63 -24.80 -12.41
CA GLU A 648 12.61 -23.77 -12.61
C GLU A 648 11.78 -23.58 -11.32
N TYR A 649 11.25 -22.37 -11.13
CA TYR A 649 10.42 -21.99 -9.99
C TYR A 649 9.29 -21.06 -10.45
N GLN A 650 8.19 -21.01 -9.69
CA GLN A 650 7.12 -20.04 -9.90
C GLN A 650 7.46 -18.74 -9.16
N GLU A 651 7.44 -17.59 -9.85
CA GLU A 651 7.62 -16.29 -9.19
C GLU A 651 6.27 -15.59 -8.96
N PHE A 652 5.97 -15.29 -7.69
CA PHE A 652 4.89 -14.39 -7.31
C PHE A 652 5.46 -12.97 -7.25
N GLY A 653 5.49 -12.25 -8.38
CA GLY A 653 6.05 -10.90 -8.47
C GLY A 653 4.98 -9.81 -8.61
N ASN A 654 5.38 -8.54 -8.47
CA ASN A 654 4.54 -7.38 -8.84
C ASN A 654 4.30 -7.25 -10.36
N GLN A 655 4.88 -8.14 -11.16
CA GLN A 655 4.72 -8.25 -12.61
C GLN A 655 4.34 -9.68 -12.98
N THR A 656 3.25 -9.84 -13.73
CA THR A 656 2.91 -11.11 -14.39
C THR A 656 3.89 -11.37 -15.52
N GLN A 657 4.83 -12.32 -15.32
CA GLN A 657 5.73 -12.74 -16.40
C GLN A 657 4.96 -13.47 -17.52
N TYR A 658 4.61 -12.74 -18.57
CA TYR A 658 4.39 -13.33 -19.89
C TYR A 658 5.73 -13.44 -20.60
N VAL A 659 5.98 -14.59 -21.26
CA VAL A 659 7.26 -14.85 -21.93
C VAL A 659 7.36 -13.98 -23.19
N ASN A 660 8.19 -12.94 -23.13
CA ASN A 660 8.37 -11.94 -24.17
C ASN A 660 9.73 -12.10 -24.89
N ARG A 661 9.80 -11.85 -26.20
CA ARG A 661 11.08 -11.80 -26.93
C ARG A 661 11.58 -10.37 -27.00
N ALA A 662 12.57 -10.06 -26.16
CA ALA A 662 13.35 -8.84 -26.23
C ALA A 662 14.57 -9.03 -27.15
N PHE A 663 14.86 -8.01 -27.96
CA PHE A 663 16.12 -7.83 -28.69
C PHE A 663 16.74 -6.53 -28.20
N TYR A 664 17.77 -6.63 -27.39
CA TYR A 664 18.39 -5.50 -26.73
C TYR A 664 19.47 -4.84 -27.60
N SER A 665 19.49 -3.51 -27.57
CA SER A 665 20.59 -2.69 -28.06
C SER A 665 21.07 -2.98 -29.49
N ILE A 666 20.13 -3.01 -30.44
CA ILE A 666 20.42 -3.04 -31.88
C ILE A 666 20.94 -1.66 -32.33
N PRO A 667 22.10 -1.56 -33.00
CA PRO A 667 22.64 -0.29 -33.44
C PRO A 667 21.86 0.23 -34.65
N TYR A 668 21.49 1.52 -34.62
CA TYR A 668 20.90 2.21 -35.76
C TYR A 668 21.84 3.26 -36.38
N ALA A 669 22.91 3.62 -35.66
CA ALA A 669 23.91 4.59 -36.08
C ALA A 669 25.33 4.09 -35.77
N LYS A 670 26.34 4.72 -36.35
CA LYS A 670 27.74 4.57 -35.90
C LYS A 670 27.93 5.24 -34.54
N PRO A 671 28.84 4.74 -33.69
CA PRO A 671 29.13 5.36 -32.40
C PRO A 671 29.49 6.85 -32.57
N PRO A 672 28.82 7.79 -31.89
CA PRO A 672 29.05 9.23 -32.00
C PRO A 672 30.30 9.65 -31.22
N VAL A 673 31.43 9.01 -31.49
CA VAL A 673 32.71 9.24 -30.84
C VAL A 673 33.66 10.05 -31.71
N GLY A 674 34.62 10.75 -31.09
CA GLY A 674 35.68 11.46 -31.82
C GLY A 674 35.10 12.51 -32.78
N PRO A 675 35.40 12.46 -34.09
CA PRO A 675 34.83 13.40 -35.08
C PRO A 675 33.29 13.39 -35.16
N LEU A 676 32.62 12.31 -34.77
CA LEU A 676 31.16 12.20 -34.87
C LEU A 676 30.41 12.79 -33.65
N ARG A 677 31.13 13.14 -32.58
CA ARG A 677 30.57 13.57 -31.29
C ARG A 677 29.60 14.73 -31.37
N PHE A 678 29.95 15.74 -32.16
CA PHE A 678 29.12 16.92 -32.44
C PHE A 678 28.74 17.01 -33.92
N SER A 679 28.53 15.85 -34.56
CA SER A 679 27.99 15.76 -35.92
C SER A 679 26.60 15.14 -35.94
N SER A 680 25.89 15.36 -37.05
CA SER A 680 24.71 14.56 -37.39
C SER A 680 25.07 13.05 -37.37
N PRO A 681 24.17 12.17 -36.89
CA PRO A 681 24.44 10.74 -36.81
C PRO A 681 24.54 10.12 -38.21
N VAL A 682 25.41 9.12 -38.32
CA VAL A 682 25.65 8.36 -39.55
C VAL A 682 25.03 6.98 -39.40
N PRO A 683 24.28 6.44 -40.39
CA PRO A 683 23.77 5.06 -40.34
C PRO A 683 24.86 4.04 -40.01
N CYS A 684 24.53 3.02 -39.22
CA CYS A 684 25.44 1.91 -38.93
C CYS A 684 25.81 1.15 -40.21
N ASP A 685 27.03 0.58 -40.26
CA ASP A 685 27.41 -0.30 -41.36
C ASP A 685 26.64 -1.63 -41.28
N PRO A 686 26.26 -2.24 -42.42
CA PRO A 686 25.59 -3.53 -42.44
C PRO A 686 26.52 -4.65 -41.95
N TRP A 687 25.95 -5.68 -41.32
CA TRP A 687 26.67 -6.84 -40.78
C TRP A 687 26.25 -8.14 -41.48
N GLU A 688 27.23 -9.01 -41.80
CA GLU A 688 26.99 -10.29 -42.48
C GLU A 688 26.65 -11.46 -41.54
N LYS A 689 27.00 -11.34 -40.25
CA LYS A 689 26.74 -12.35 -39.21
C LYS A 689 25.67 -11.87 -38.26
N ALA A 690 24.91 -12.80 -37.66
CA ALA A 690 23.90 -12.45 -36.66
C ALA A 690 24.49 -11.55 -35.55
N TYR A 691 23.87 -10.39 -35.35
CA TYR A 691 24.23 -9.47 -34.28
C TYR A 691 23.69 -9.99 -32.94
N ASP A 692 24.54 -10.00 -31.91
CA ASP A 692 24.13 -10.41 -30.58
C ASP A 692 23.36 -9.28 -29.87
N ALA A 693 22.05 -9.48 -29.77
CA ALA A 693 21.09 -8.60 -29.11
C ALA A 693 20.47 -9.26 -27.86
N THR A 694 21.19 -10.18 -27.20
CA THR A 694 20.67 -10.93 -26.04
C THR A 694 20.81 -10.19 -24.71
N TYR A 695 21.59 -9.11 -24.65
CA TYR A 695 21.84 -8.32 -23.44
C TYR A 695 21.88 -6.80 -23.77
N PRO A 696 21.49 -5.92 -22.83
CA PRO A 696 21.60 -4.48 -23.01
C PRO A 696 23.06 -4.01 -23.02
N ARG A 697 23.33 -3.00 -23.85
CA ARG A 697 24.59 -2.25 -23.90
C ARG A 697 24.47 -0.95 -23.10
N SER A 698 25.60 -0.26 -22.95
CA SER A 698 25.70 0.99 -22.19
C SER A 698 24.71 2.05 -22.72
N GLU A 699 24.06 2.76 -21.80
CA GLU A 699 23.22 3.91 -22.10
C GLU A 699 24.06 5.11 -22.59
N CYS A 700 23.44 6.11 -23.20
CA CYS A 700 24.14 7.35 -23.53
C CYS A 700 24.60 8.10 -22.29
N LEU A 701 25.84 8.62 -22.35
CA LEU A 701 26.52 9.33 -21.28
C LEU A 701 25.66 10.49 -20.73
N GLN A 702 25.28 10.38 -19.45
CA GLN A 702 24.30 11.26 -18.80
C GLN A 702 24.59 11.45 -17.30
N LYS A 703 24.02 12.51 -16.71
CA LYS A 703 24.18 12.83 -15.28
C LYS A 703 22.86 12.60 -14.52
N VAL A 704 22.76 11.48 -13.81
CA VAL A 704 21.56 11.05 -13.07
C VAL A 704 21.44 11.79 -11.74
N TYR A 705 20.21 12.03 -11.29
CA TYR A 705 19.89 12.67 -10.01
C TYR A 705 19.08 11.71 -9.12
N TYR A 706 19.50 11.54 -7.87
CA TYR A 706 18.82 10.74 -6.84
C TYR A 706 18.75 11.54 -5.54
N GLY A 707 17.59 12.14 -5.26
CA GLY A 707 17.42 13.05 -4.12
C GLY A 707 18.39 14.23 -4.19
N ALA A 708 19.25 14.38 -3.18
CA ALA A 708 20.29 15.41 -3.12
C ALA A 708 21.60 15.03 -3.85
N TYR A 709 21.70 13.82 -4.41
CA TYR A 709 22.93 13.29 -5.01
C TYR A 709 22.85 13.25 -6.54
N SER A 710 24.01 13.28 -7.20
CA SER A 710 24.10 13.10 -8.66
C SER A 710 25.42 12.46 -9.08
N TYR A 711 25.38 11.56 -10.06
CA TYR A 711 26.55 10.88 -10.63
C TYR A 711 26.42 10.75 -12.16
N ILE A 712 27.51 10.38 -12.83
CA ILE A 712 27.54 10.18 -14.29
C ILE A 712 27.48 8.67 -14.59
N LYS A 713 26.65 8.26 -15.55
CA LYS A 713 26.58 6.89 -16.09
C LYS A 713 26.54 6.90 -17.62
N GLY A 714 26.81 5.75 -18.24
CA GLY A 714 26.72 5.56 -19.69
C GLY A 714 28.06 5.67 -20.43
N ASP A 715 28.01 5.51 -21.75
CA ASP A 715 29.13 5.62 -22.69
C ASP A 715 28.76 6.58 -23.86
N GLU A 716 29.72 6.93 -24.71
CA GLU A 716 29.44 7.62 -25.98
C GLU A 716 29.00 6.65 -27.07
N ASP A 717 29.47 5.40 -27.06
CA ASP A 717 28.93 4.33 -27.92
C ASP A 717 27.58 3.85 -27.36
N CYS A 718 26.50 4.52 -27.78
CA CYS A 718 25.18 4.39 -27.17
C CYS A 718 23.97 4.52 -28.13
N LEU A 719 24.18 4.66 -29.44
CA LEU A 719 23.09 4.90 -30.41
C LEU A 719 22.39 3.61 -30.82
N TYR A 720 21.68 3.06 -29.84
CA TYR A 720 21.00 1.78 -29.89
C TYR A 720 19.48 1.91 -29.71
N LEU A 721 18.75 0.92 -30.20
CA LEU A 721 17.33 0.70 -29.90
C LEU A 721 17.07 -0.74 -29.45
N SER A 722 16.06 -0.93 -28.61
CA SER A 722 15.63 -2.26 -28.15
C SER A 722 14.22 -2.55 -28.65
N ILE A 723 13.95 -3.78 -29.08
CA ILE A 723 12.67 -4.21 -29.67
C ILE A 723 12.07 -5.32 -28.81
N TYR A 724 10.81 -5.16 -28.42
CA TYR A 724 10.06 -6.12 -27.62
C TYR A 724 8.84 -6.62 -28.40
N ARG A 725 8.68 -7.94 -28.49
CA ARG A 725 7.54 -8.57 -29.18
C ARG A 725 6.99 -9.81 -28.46
N PRO A 726 5.69 -10.11 -28.58
CA PRO A 726 5.09 -11.34 -28.05
C PRO A 726 5.65 -12.62 -28.70
N CYS A 727 5.67 -13.74 -27.96
CA CYS A 727 6.23 -15.01 -28.44
C CYS A 727 5.30 -15.85 -29.33
N ASN A 728 4.00 -15.89 -29.03
CA ASN A 728 3.05 -16.86 -29.61
C ASN A 728 2.39 -16.34 -30.91
N ARG A 729 3.18 -16.05 -31.94
CA ARG A 729 2.73 -15.30 -33.12
C ARG A 729 2.75 -16.11 -34.42
N LYS A 730 1.72 -15.95 -35.26
CA LYS A 730 1.63 -16.54 -36.61
C LYS A 730 2.65 -15.87 -37.55
N PRO A 731 3.25 -16.59 -38.52
CA PRO A 731 4.35 -16.05 -39.34
C PRO A 731 4.04 -14.77 -40.14
N HIS A 732 2.78 -14.56 -40.52
CA HIS A 732 2.37 -13.47 -41.44
C HIS A 732 1.61 -12.31 -40.77
N GLU A 733 1.44 -12.34 -39.45
CA GLU A 733 0.59 -11.38 -38.74
C GLU A 733 1.42 -10.19 -38.22
N LYS A 734 1.43 -9.09 -38.99
CA LYS A 734 2.07 -7.83 -38.58
C LYS A 734 1.32 -7.17 -37.41
N LEU A 735 2.05 -6.51 -36.51
CA LEU A 735 1.50 -5.75 -35.37
C LEU A 735 1.79 -4.25 -35.46
N PRO A 736 0.87 -3.37 -35.02
CA PRO A 736 1.17 -1.97 -34.76
C PRO A 736 2.42 -1.77 -33.90
N VAL A 737 3.18 -0.72 -34.19
CA VAL A 737 4.47 -0.44 -33.58
C VAL A 737 4.36 0.82 -32.72
N ILE A 738 4.82 0.76 -31.46
CA ILE A 738 4.99 1.92 -30.59
C ILE A 738 6.48 2.21 -30.49
N VAL A 739 6.91 3.41 -30.90
CA VAL A 739 8.28 3.90 -30.69
C VAL A 739 8.28 4.84 -29.49
N TYR A 740 9.01 4.47 -28.45
CA TYR A 740 9.08 5.18 -27.18
C TYR A 740 10.38 5.98 -27.04
N PHE A 741 10.24 7.28 -26.73
CA PHE A 741 11.33 8.19 -26.41
C PHE A 741 11.38 8.51 -24.90
N GLY A 742 12.61 8.54 -24.38
CA GLY A 742 12.90 8.72 -22.97
C GLY A 742 12.59 10.08 -22.36
N PHE A 743 12.42 10.09 -21.03
CA PHE A 743 12.15 11.28 -20.24
C PHE A 743 13.35 11.65 -19.37
N GLY A 744 13.60 12.95 -19.18
CA GLY A 744 14.68 13.44 -18.32
C GLY A 744 15.21 14.82 -18.73
N ALA A 745 14.31 15.72 -19.16
CA ALA A 745 14.59 17.10 -19.57
C ALA A 745 15.72 17.23 -20.62
N PHE A 746 15.84 16.24 -21.52
CA PHE A 746 16.91 16.12 -22.53
C PHE A 746 18.34 15.98 -21.97
N ALA A 747 18.52 15.94 -20.65
CA ALA A 747 19.82 15.82 -19.95
C ALA A 747 20.05 14.43 -19.32
N THR A 748 18.96 13.69 -19.12
CA THR A 748 18.91 12.32 -18.58
C THR A 748 17.91 11.49 -19.38
N ASP A 749 18.05 10.18 -19.27
CA ASP A 749 17.12 9.20 -19.81
C ASP A 749 17.08 7.96 -18.91
N TYR A 750 15.88 7.45 -18.68
CA TYR A 750 15.55 6.30 -17.84
C TYR A 750 14.95 5.15 -18.66
N THR A 751 15.30 5.03 -19.95
CA THR A 751 14.86 3.96 -20.86
C THR A 751 15.68 2.66 -20.80
N SER A 752 16.60 2.48 -19.83
CA SER A 752 17.23 1.16 -19.66
C SER A 752 16.19 0.10 -19.25
N PRO A 753 16.41 -1.19 -19.56
CA PRO A 753 15.52 -2.26 -19.12
C PRO A 753 15.29 -2.29 -17.60
N ASP A 754 16.27 -1.83 -16.81
CA ASP A 754 16.18 -1.77 -15.34
C ASP A 754 15.21 -0.68 -14.83
N ASN A 755 14.88 0.31 -15.68
CA ASN A 755 14.05 1.47 -15.33
C ASN A 755 12.71 1.51 -16.09
N LEU A 756 12.61 0.84 -17.25
CA LEU A 756 11.43 0.84 -18.10
C LEU A 756 11.17 -0.57 -18.66
N SER A 757 10.22 -1.29 -18.06
CA SER A 757 9.69 -2.53 -18.65
C SER A 757 8.46 -2.26 -19.55
N PRO A 758 8.39 -2.84 -20.76
CA PRO A 758 7.24 -2.76 -21.65
C PRO A 758 6.19 -3.86 -21.42
N ASP A 759 6.28 -4.66 -20.36
CA ASP A 759 5.43 -5.86 -20.15
C ASP A 759 3.93 -5.59 -20.33
N TYR A 760 3.39 -4.52 -19.74
CA TYR A 760 1.97 -4.12 -19.92
C TYR A 760 1.53 -3.99 -21.39
N PHE A 761 2.43 -3.63 -22.31
CA PHE A 761 2.13 -3.61 -23.74
C PHE A 761 2.22 -5.01 -24.37
N MET A 762 3.17 -5.83 -23.90
CA MET A 762 3.36 -7.20 -24.38
C MET A 762 2.23 -8.14 -23.95
N ASP A 763 1.69 -7.96 -22.74
CA ASP A 763 0.52 -8.68 -22.19
C ASP A 763 -0.73 -8.58 -23.09
N THR A 764 -0.81 -7.52 -23.90
CA THR A 764 -1.91 -7.36 -24.86
C THR A 764 -1.82 -8.30 -26.07
N GLU A 765 -0.65 -8.87 -26.33
CA GLU A 765 -0.21 -9.57 -27.55
C GLU A 765 -0.44 -8.80 -28.88
N ARG A 766 -0.72 -7.49 -28.81
CA ARG A 766 -1.24 -6.67 -29.94
C ARG A 766 -0.31 -5.59 -30.46
N VAL A 767 0.84 -5.35 -29.83
CA VAL A 767 1.78 -4.31 -30.26
C VAL A 767 3.23 -4.80 -30.18
N ILE A 768 4.09 -4.16 -30.96
CA ILE A 768 5.56 -4.24 -30.82
C ILE A 768 6.03 -2.91 -30.24
N VAL A 769 6.88 -2.97 -29.21
CA VAL A 769 7.44 -1.76 -28.58
C VAL A 769 8.91 -1.64 -28.98
N VAL A 770 9.29 -0.45 -29.45
CA VAL A 770 10.67 -0.08 -29.76
C VAL A 770 11.08 1.05 -28.82
N VAL A 771 12.15 0.86 -28.05
CA VAL A 771 12.69 1.86 -27.13
C VAL A 771 13.98 2.41 -27.72
N VAL A 772 14.07 3.73 -27.90
CA VAL A 772 15.17 4.40 -28.62
C VAL A 772 16.04 5.21 -27.66
N GLN A 773 17.34 4.89 -27.60
CA GLN A 773 18.35 5.73 -26.95
C GLN A 773 18.86 6.81 -27.92
N SER A 774 19.28 7.97 -27.39
CA SER A 774 19.79 9.10 -28.17
C SER A 774 20.74 9.97 -27.33
N ARG A 775 21.60 10.79 -27.95
CA ARG A 775 22.51 11.66 -27.18
C ARG A 775 21.77 12.66 -26.29
N LEU A 776 22.31 12.89 -25.10
CA LEU A 776 21.71 13.70 -24.03
C LEU A 776 22.64 14.85 -23.59
N GLY A 777 22.06 15.83 -22.90
CA GLY A 777 22.77 16.94 -22.30
C GLY A 777 23.67 17.68 -23.28
N VAL A 778 24.95 17.85 -22.91
CA VAL A 778 25.95 18.52 -23.76
C VAL A 778 26.19 17.78 -25.08
N PHE A 779 26.12 16.46 -25.11
CA PHE A 779 26.34 15.67 -26.34
C PHE A 779 25.13 15.72 -27.28
N GLY A 780 23.92 15.83 -26.72
CA GLY A 780 22.68 15.88 -27.50
C GLY A 780 22.28 17.27 -27.98
N TYR A 781 22.56 18.33 -27.20
CA TYR A 781 21.86 19.62 -27.35
C TYR A 781 22.75 20.87 -27.27
N LEU A 782 24.08 20.72 -27.13
CA LEU A 782 25.00 21.85 -27.27
C LEU A 782 24.95 22.41 -28.69
N SER A 783 25.03 23.73 -28.83
CA SER A 783 25.24 24.40 -30.11
C SER A 783 26.17 25.61 -29.97
N SER A 784 26.94 25.88 -31.02
CA SER A 784 27.73 27.11 -31.22
C SER A 784 26.90 28.27 -31.78
N GLY A 785 25.67 28.01 -32.26
CA GLY A 785 24.88 28.97 -33.04
C GLY A 785 25.33 29.08 -34.51
N ASP A 786 26.24 28.22 -34.97
CA ASP A 786 26.70 28.13 -36.36
C ASP A 786 26.67 26.68 -36.89
N THR A 787 27.15 26.47 -38.12
CA THR A 787 27.15 25.15 -38.77
C THR A 787 28.23 24.19 -38.25
N HIS A 788 29.20 24.62 -37.43
CA HIS A 788 30.23 23.73 -36.89
C HIS A 788 29.72 22.90 -35.70
N CYS A 789 28.71 23.39 -34.99
CA CYS A 789 27.98 22.66 -33.95
C CYS A 789 26.51 23.10 -34.01
N SER A 790 25.80 22.63 -35.04
CA SER A 790 24.41 22.99 -35.35
C SER A 790 23.38 22.52 -34.31
N GLY A 791 23.79 21.71 -33.34
CA GLY A 791 22.99 21.27 -32.21
C GLY A 791 21.83 20.33 -32.55
N ASN A 792 20.99 20.08 -31.54
CA ASN A 792 19.85 19.15 -31.59
C ASN A 792 20.23 17.74 -32.09
N PHE A 793 21.47 17.31 -31.83
CA PHE A 793 21.98 15.99 -32.17
C PHE A 793 21.12 14.86 -31.62
N GLY A 794 20.60 14.97 -30.39
CA GLY A 794 19.67 13.99 -29.82
C GLY A 794 18.35 13.84 -30.62
N LEU A 795 17.83 14.92 -31.22
CA LEU A 795 16.67 14.83 -32.13
C LEU A 795 17.07 14.27 -33.50
N LYS A 796 18.27 14.59 -34.00
CA LYS A 796 18.81 14.00 -35.24
C LYS A 796 19.02 12.48 -35.09
N ASP A 797 19.47 12.03 -33.92
CA ASP A 797 19.64 10.62 -33.53
C ASP A 797 18.30 9.89 -33.58
N GLN A 798 17.28 10.44 -32.90
CA GLN A 798 15.92 9.89 -32.92
C GLN A 798 15.31 9.85 -34.34
N ARG A 799 15.59 10.85 -35.20
CA ARG A 799 15.13 10.80 -36.60
C ARG A 799 15.74 9.62 -37.35
N LEU A 800 17.04 9.37 -37.16
CA LEU A 800 17.71 8.23 -37.80
C LEU A 800 17.19 6.90 -37.24
N ALA A 801 16.91 6.81 -35.94
CA ALA A 801 16.23 5.65 -35.36
C ALA A 801 14.84 5.41 -35.97
N LEU A 802 14.05 6.46 -36.21
CA LEU A 802 12.75 6.34 -36.89
C LEU A 802 12.89 5.86 -38.35
N GLN A 803 13.90 6.34 -39.08
CA GLN A 803 14.24 5.85 -40.41
C GLN A 803 14.64 4.36 -40.39
N TRP A 804 15.39 3.95 -39.37
CA TRP A 804 15.75 2.55 -39.13
C TRP A 804 14.50 1.70 -38.84
N VAL A 805 13.61 2.13 -37.94
CA VAL A 805 12.36 1.43 -37.61
C VAL A 805 11.51 1.25 -38.87
N ASN A 806 11.28 2.32 -39.62
CA ASN A 806 10.49 2.27 -40.86
C ASN A 806 11.06 1.26 -41.88
N SER A 807 12.39 1.14 -41.95
CA SER A 807 13.07 0.25 -42.90
C SER A 807 13.18 -1.21 -42.43
N ASN A 808 13.21 -1.47 -41.12
CA ASN A 808 13.60 -2.77 -40.57
C ASN A 808 12.53 -3.47 -39.70
N ILE A 809 11.54 -2.75 -39.15
CA ILE A 809 10.63 -3.33 -38.14
C ILE A 809 9.76 -4.47 -38.69
N GLY A 810 9.56 -4.53 -40.01
CA GLY A 810 8.90 -5.64 -40.70
C GLY A 810 9.57 -7.00 -40.47
N ALA A 811 10.90 -7.05 -40.27
CA ALA A 811 11.63 -8.27 -39.94
C ALA A 811 11.28 -8.81 -38.53
N PHE A 812 10.79 -7.93 -37.64
CA PHE A 812 10.31 -8.26 -36.30
C PHE A 812 8.79 -8.50 -36.25
N GLN A 813 8.14 -8.55 -37.43
CA GLN A 813 6.68 -8.58 -37.62
C GLN A 813 5.97 -7.28 -37.20
N GLY A 814 6.65 -6.14 -37.22
CA GLY A 814 6.01 -4.83 -37.08
C GLY A 814 5.38 -4.35 -38.38
N ASP A 815 4.32 -3.56 -38.23
CA ASP A 815 3.72 -2.83 -39.33
C ASP A 815 4.32 -1.42 -39.45
N CYS A 816 5.16 -1.24 -40.48
CA CYS A 816 5.78 0.04 -40.80
C CYS A 816 4.75 1.13 -41.18
N ASP A 817 3.56 0.75 -41.64
CA ASP A 817 2.48 1.69 -41.96
C ASP A 817 1.65 2.09 -40.71
N CYS A 818 1.87 1.44 -39.57
CA CYS A 818 1.14 1.66 -38.31
C CYS A 818 2.09 1.92 -37.14
N VAL A 819 2.86 3.01 -37.23
CA VAL A 819 3.82 3.45 -36.20
C VAL A 819 3.25 4.60 -35.36
N THR A 820 3.23 4.43 -34.03
CA THR A 820 2.84 5.44 -33.04
C THR A 820 4.06 5.95 -32.30
N LEU A 821 4.25 7.26 -32.22
CA LEU A 821 5.30 7.88 -31.39
C LEU A 821 4.77 8.12 -29.98
N MET A 822 5.54 7.74 -28.96
CA MET A 822 5.18 7.86 -27.54
C MET A 822 6.38 8.34 -26.71
N GLY A 823 6.10 8.98 -25.58
CA GLY A 823 7.12 9.37 -24.61
C GLY A 823 6.53 10.20 -23.48
N ALA A 824 7.30 10.43 -22.42
CA ALA A 824 6.93 11.29 -21.29
C ALA A 824 7.89 12.50 -21.18
N GLY A 825 7.42 13.64 -20.67
CA GLY A 825 8.25 14.83 -20.47
C GLY A 825 9.01 15.26 -21.76
N SER A 826 10.35 15.17 -21.74
CA SER A 826 11.19 15.43 -22.92
C SER A 826 10.93 14.46 -24.08
N GLY A 827 10.56 13.21 -23.81
CA GLY A 827 10.20 12.23 -24.83
C GLY A 827 8.87 12.55 -25.51
N ALA A 828 7.91 13.10 -24.77
CA ALA A 828 6.67 13.64 -25.35
C ALA A 828 6.97 14.85 -26.25
N ALA A 829 7.86 15.75 -25.83
CA ALA A 829 8.33 16.86 -26.65
C ALA A 829 9.08 16.36 -27.91
N SER A 830 9.92 15.32 -27.80
CA SER A 830 10.53 14.64 -28.95
C SER A 830 9.48 14.14 -29.94
N ALA A 831 8.47 13.39 -29.49
CA ALA A 831 7.39 12.92 -30.36
C ALA A 831 6.68 14.06 -31.10
N VAL A 832 6.43 15.19 -30.40
CA VAL A 832 5.88 16.41 -31.01
C VAL A 832 6.85 17.06 -32.00
N TYR A 833 8.16 17.13 -31.72
CA TYR A 833 9.14 17.70 -32.66
C TYR A 833 9.28 16.88 -33.95
N HIS A 834 9.30 15.54 -33.86
CA HIS A 834 9.29 14.68 -35.05
C HIS A 834 7.99 14.85 -35.85
N TRP A 835 6.86 15.02 -35.16
CA TRP A 835 5.56 15.23 -35.79
C TRP A 835 5.40 16.62 -36.46
N LEU A 836 5.96 17.69 -35.87
CA LEU A 836 5.93 19.03 -36.46
C LEU A 836 6.86 19.18 -37.68
N ASN A 837 7.93 18.38 -37.78
CA ASN A 837 8.91 18.42 -38.88
C ASN A 837 8.50 17.57 -40.11
N HIS A 838 7.21 17.28 -40.29
CA HIS A 838 6.72 16.35 -41.31
C HIS A 838 6.65 16.93 -42.74
N ASP A 839 6.94 18.22 -42.93
CA ASP A 839 6.81 18.93 -44.21
C ASP A 839 8.13 19.60 -44.62
N THR A 840 8.82 19.01 -45.60
CA THR A 840 10.06 19.53 -46.19
C THR A 840 9.84 20.49 -47.36
N SER A 841 8.59 20.90 -47.64
CA SER A 841 8.27 21.72 -48.83
C SER A 841 8.28 23.25 -48.61
N ILE A 842 8.45 23.74 -47.37
CA ILE A 842 8.41 25.19 -47.04
C ILE A 842 9.73 25.68 -46.46
N VAL A 843 10.73 25.83 -47.32
CA VAL A 843 12.05 26.39 -47.03
C VAL A 843 12.00 27.93 -46.90
N GLU A 844 12.68 28.48 -45.88
CA GLU A 844 13.59 29.64 -46.00
C GLU A 844 14.21 30.02 -44.65
N ALA A 845 15.30 29.36 -44.26
CA ALA A 845 16.27 29.83 -43.24
C ALA A 845 17.59 29.01 -43.23
N LYS A 846 18.44 29.23 -44.24
CA LYS A 846 19.92 29.03 -44.24
C LYS A 846 20.56 28.02 -43.27
N SER A 847 20.36 26.72 -43.48
CA SER A 847 21.44 25.68 -43.54
C SER A 847 20.82 24.28 -43.61
N ASP A 848 21.45 23.38 -44.37
CA ASP A 848 20.95 22.00 -44.55
C ASP A 848 21.07 21.12 -43.30
N GLU A 849 21.69 21.63 -42.23
CA GLU A 849 21.90 20.93 -40.96
C GLU A 849 20.93 21.32 -39.82
N ALA A 850 20.14 22.38 -40.00
CA ALA A 850 19.26 22.89 -38.95
C ALA A 850 18.02 21.98 -38.79
N TYR A 851 17.91 21.30 -37.64
CA TYR A 851 16.79 20.38 -37.38
C TYR A 851 15.50 21.09 -36.92
N VAL A 852 15.60 22.28 -36.31
CA VAL A 852 14.46 23.15 -35.99
C VAL A 852 14.75 24.53 -36.54
N THR A 853 14.04 24.92 -37.61
CA THR A 853 14.29 26.17 -38.37
C THR A 853 13.26 27.27 -38.12
N LYS A 854 12.17 26.97 -37.41
CA LYS A 854 11.09 27.90 -37.07
C LYS A 854 10.68 27.74 -35.60
N ASP A 855 10.21 28.82 -34.99
CA ASP A 855 9.63 28.81 -33.65
C ASP A 855 8.38 27.91 -33.60
N PRO A 856 8.37 26.82 -32.80
CA PRO A 856 7.24 25.90 -32.73
C PRO A 856 5.93 26.57 -32.27
N ARG A 857 6.00 27.66 -31.48
CA ARG A 857 4.79 28.40 -31.06
C ARG A 857 4.17 29.12 -32.25
N LYS A 858 4.97 29.85 -33.02
CA LYS A 858 4.50 30.52 -34.25
C LYS A 858 3.99 29.52 -35.28
N ALA A 859 4.63 28.37 -35.43
CA ALA A 859 4.19 27.29 -36.31
C ALA A 859 2.81 26.73 -35.91
N TRP A 860 2.54 26.62 -34.60
CA TRP A 860 1.25 26.20 -34.04
C TRP A 860 0.17 27.29 -34.18
N GLU A 861 0.52 28.54 -33.86
CA GLU A 861 -0.37 29.72 -33.89
C GLU A 861 -0.83 30.08 -35.32
N THR A 862 -0.03 29.82 -36.35
CA THR A 862 -0.40 30.12 -37.75
C THR A 862 -1.24 29.04 -38.45
N GLY A 863 -1.46 27.87 -37.82
CA GLY A 863 -2.37 26.84 -38.32
C GLY A 863 -1.91 26.12 -39.61
N CYS A 864 -0.63 26.25 -39.98
CA CYS A 864 -0.08 25.74 -41.24
C CYS A 864 0.09 24.20 -41.34
N PHE A 865 -0.38 23.40 -40.37
CA PHE A 865 -0.10 21.96 -40.27
C PHE A 865 -1.36 21.08 -40.28
N GLU A 866 -1.33 19.95 -40.97
CA GLU A 866 -2.42 18.95 -41.01
C GLU A 866 -2.08 17.68 -40.20
N PRO A 867 -2.77 17.41 -39.08
CA PRO A 867 -2.56 16.21 -38.27
C PRO A 867 -3.11 14.92 -38.92
N LYS A 868 -2.32 13.82 -38.90
CA LYS A 868 -2.80 12.45 -39.20
C LYS A 868 -3.25 11.68 -37.96
N ALA A 869 -2.55 11.81 -36.83
CA ALA A 869 -2.95 11.36 -35.50
C ALA A 869 -1.98 11.99 -34.49
N LEU A 870 -2.49 12.52 -33.37
CA LEU A 870 -1.67 12.99 -32.25
C LEU A 870 -2.38 12.66 -30.95
N TYR A 871 -1.70 11.94 -30.06
CA TYR A 871 -2.20 11.50 -28.76
C TYR A 871 -1.36 12.11 -27.64
N ILE A 872 -1.97 12.97 -26.84
CA ILE A 872 -1.33 13.66 -25.72
C ILE A 872 -1.94 13.13 -24.41
N THR A 873 -1.06 12.74 -23.49
CA THR A 873 -1.39 12.42 -22.10
C THR A 873 -0.86 13.54 -21.20
N PHE A 874 -1.70 14.04 -20.30
CA PHE A 874 -1.26 14.99 -19.28
C PHE A 874 -1.07 14.24 -17.97
N ALA A 875 0.17 14.19 -17.49
CA ALA A 875 0.46 13.77 -16.12
C ALA A 875 0.28 14.98 -15.19
N GLN A 876 -0.81 14.99 -14.44
CA GLN A 876 -0.97 15.81 -13.24
C GLN A 876 -0.48 14.97 -12.05
N ASN A 877 0.08 15.58 -11.00
CA ASN A 877 0.79 14.89 -9.90
C ASN A 877 -0.08 13.99 -8.98
N ASP A 878 -1.30 13.66 -9.38
CA ASP A 878 -2.33 12.99 -8.57
C ASP A 878 -2.63 11.56 -9.07
N GLY A 879 -1.62 10.85 -9.60
CA GLY A 879 -1.65 9.42 -9.93
C GLY A 879 -2.61 8.97 -11.06
N ASN A 880 -3.47 9.86 -11.57
CA ASN A 880 -4.43 9.55 -12.62
C ASN A 880 -3.91 9.95 -14.01
N VAL A 881 -3.59 8.96 -14.84
CA VAL A 881 -3.28 9.18 -16.26
C VAL A 881 -4.56 9.57 -17.00
N ARG A 882 -4.75 10.87 -17.29
CA ARG A 882 -5.74 11.30 -18.29
C ARG A 882 -5.11 11.23 -19.68
N ALA A 883 -5.73 10.43 -20.53
CA ALA A 883 -5.30 10.19 -21.89
C ALA A 883 -6.36 10.71 -22.87
N GLY A 884 -5.97 11.53 -23.85
CA GLY A 884 -6.94 12.05 -24.80
C GLY A 884 -6.43 13.13 -25.74
N LEU A 885 -6.03 12.71 -26.94
CA LEU A 885 -6.55 13.25 -28.20
C LEU A 885 -6.26 12.23 -29.32
N LEU A 886 -7.00 12.22 -30.42
CA LEU A 886 -6.57 11.43 -31.59
C LEU A 886 -6.89 12.24 -32.85
N LEU A 887 -6.05 13.24 -33.11
CA LEU A 887 -6.23 14.17 -34.22
C LEU A 887 -5.88 13.52 -35.58
N ASN A 888 -6.76 12.68 -36.11
CA ASN A 888 -6.84 12.48 -37.55
C ASN A 888 -7.87 13.47 -38.11
N LYS A 889 -7.55 14.13 -39.23
CA LYS A 889 -8.55 14.90 -39.98
C LYS A 889 -8.82 14.30 -41.34
N GLN A 890 -10.05 13.80 -41.46
CA GLN A 890 -10.96 14.61 -42.25
C GLN A 890 -11.69 15.62 -41.35
N GLN A 891 -11.79 16.86 -41.85
CA GLN A 891 -12.55 18.02 -41.36
C GLN A 891 -11.87 18.93 -40.30
N ARG A 892 -11.45 20.11 -40.78
CA ARG A 892 -10.77 21.19 -40.04
C ARG A 892 -11.75 22.09 -39.25
N PRO A 893 -11.26 22.87 -38.27
CA PRO A 893 -12.10 23.57 -37.29
C PRO A 893 -12.23 25.07 -37.63
N TYR A 894 -13.38 25.68 -37.38
CA TYR A 894 -13.43 27.10 -37.02
C TYR A 894 -14.68 27.43 -36.19
N PHE A 895 -14.48 28.24 -35.15
CA PHE A 895 -15.56 28.98 -34.49
C PHE A 895 -16.00 30.16 -35.37
N ASN A 896 -17.30 30.49 -35.33
CA ASN A 896 -17.93 31.74 -35.83
C ASN A 896 -17.78 32.00 -37.35
N LEU A 897 -18.83 31.97 -38.18
CA LEU A 897 -20.05 32.78 -38.07
C LEU A 897 -21.15 32.34 -39.07
N ASN A 898 -22.40 32.45 -38.63
CA ASN A 898 -23.64 32.70 -39.38
C ASN A 898 -23.89 32.13 -40.81
N VAL A 899 -24.94 31.30 -40.86
CA VAL A 899 -26.18 31.50 -41.66
C VAL A 899 -26.16 31.20 -43.18
N ASP A 900 -27.07 30.27 -43.51
CA ASP A 900 -27.78 30.02 -44.78
C ASP A 900 -27.08 29.42 -46.02
N LYS A 901 -27.86 28.53 -46.64
CA LYS A 901 -27.75 27.88 -47.97
C LYS A 901 -26.76 26.71 -48.13
N HIS A 902 -27.26 25.72 -48.88
CA HIS A 902 -26.61 24.48 -49.34
C HIS A 902 -26.18 23.54 -48.19
N LEU A 903 -26.84 22.39 -47.97
CA LEU A 903 -27.24 21.42 -48.99
C LEU A 903 -28.71 21.00 -48.88
N ALA A 904 -29.47 21.24 -49.95
CA ALA A 904 -30.78 20.63 -50.20
C ALA A 904 -30.80 19.80 -51.50
N GLU A 905 -29.62 19.49 -52.06
CA GLU A 905 -29.48 19.11 -53.48
C GLU A 905 -28.95 17.70 -53.75
N VAL A 906 -28.52 16.95 -52.74
CA VAL A 906 -28.09 15.54 -52.90
C VAL A 906 -28.51 14.77 -51.63
N LEU A 907 -29.78 14.39 -51.45
CA LEU A 907 -30.51 13.33 -52.18
C LEU A 907 -29.66 12.03 -52.17
N ASP A 908 -30.07 10.91 -51.56
CA ASP A 908 -31.44 10.37 -51.54
C ASP A 908 -31.72 9.43 -50.33
N LEU A 909 -32.99 9.13 -50.07
CA LEU A 909 -33.49 8.20 -49.03
C LEU A 909 -33.38 6.73 -49.49
N ASP A 910 -33.65 5.65 -48.72
CA ASP A 910 -34.56 5.43 -47.59
C ASP A 910 -34.06 4.30 -46.65
N PRO A 911 -33.85 4.55 -45.34
CA PRO A 911 -33.70 3.52 -44.33
C PRO A 911 -35.03 3.27 -43.58
N LYS A 912 -35.65 2.12 -43.84
CA LYS A 912 -36.85 1.65 -43.13
C LYS A 912 -36.58 0.27 -42.50
N TYR A 913 -36.85 0.14 -41.19
CA TYR A 913 -36.29 -0.78 -40.14
C TYR A 913 -35.40 0.07 -39.21
N ILE A 914 -35.66 0.29 -37.91
CA ILE A 914 -36.57 -0.38 -36.94
C ILE A 914 -37.04 0.65 -35.87
N ARG A 915 -38.27 0.53 -35.34
CA ARG A 915 -38.58 0.98 -33.98
C ARG A 915 -39.50 -0.02 -33.24
N SER A 916 -39.10 -0.38 -32.02
CA SER A 916 -39.87 -0.93 -30.87
C SER A 916 -40.71 -2.24 -30.97
N VAL A 917 -40.30 -3.24 -30.17
CA VAL A 917 -41.12 -4.00 -29.18
C VAL A 917 -40.16 -4.27 -27.99
N LYS A 918 -40.25 -3.57 -26.85
CA LYS A 918 -41.10 -3.74 -25.64
C LYS A 918 -40.75 -4.91 -24.71
N ASP A 919 -40.80 -4.59 -23.41
CA ASP A 919 -40.38 -5.37 -22.23
C ASP A 919 -41.13 -6.69 -21.95
N TYR A 920 -40.51 -7.45 -21.02
CA TYR A 920 -41.09 -8.33 -20.00
C TYR A 920 -41.36 -9.84 -20.24
N TYR A 921 -40.89 -10.61 -19.23
CA TYR A 921 -41.38 -11.90 -18.69
C TYR A 921 -40.97 -13.28 -19.28
N PHE A 922 -40.34 -14.06 -18.36
CA PHE A 922 -40.54 -15.50 -18.08
C PHE A 922 -39.83 -16.59 -18.94
N TYR A 923 -40.00 -17.82 -18.46
CA TYR A 923 -39.18 -19.02 -18.69
C TYR A 923 -39.28 -19.67 -20.09
N SER A 924 -38.24 -20.47 -20.39
CA SER A 924 -38.15 -21.61 -21.32
C SER A 924 -38.28 -21.43 -22.84
N GLU A 925 -37.15 -21.71 -23.51
CA GLU A 925 -37.00 -22.52 -24.73
C GLU A 925 -37.47 -22.06 -26.13
N LEU A 926 -36.68 -22.51 -27.13
CA LEU A 926 -37.01 -22.71 -28.55
C LEU A 926 -37.30 -21.51 -29.51
N SER A 927 -36.20 -20.91 -30.01
CA SER A 927 -35.89 -20.76 -31.46
C SER A 927 -36.71 -19.84 -32.44
N LYS A 928 -35.95 -18.95 -33.15
CA LYS A 928 -36.11 -18.41 -34.55
C LYS A 928 -37.01 -17.18 -34.89
N MET A 929 -36.33 -16.13 -35.40
CA MET A 929 -36.58 -15.28 -36.61
C MET A 929 -37.62 -14.10 -36.71
N LYS A 930 -37.06 -12.87 -36.92
CA LYS A 930 -37.32 -11.82 -37.98
C LYS A 930 -38.64 -10.98 -38.05
N VAL A 931 -38.51 -9.69 -38.50
CA VAL A 931 -39.52 -8.68 -38.98
C VAL A 931 -40.34 -7.90 -37.91
N LEU A 932 -40.57 -6.56 -37.95
CA LEU A 932 -39.90 -5.43 -38.66
C LEU A 932 -40.85 -4.26 -39.15
N ILE A 933 -40.39 -3.44 -40.13
CA ILE A 933 -40.93 -2.29 -40.92
C ILE A 933 -42.47 -2.29 -40.88
N PHE A 934 -43.07 -1.20 -40.38
CA PHE A 934 -43.74 -0.21 -41.24
C PHE A 934 -44.01 1.11 -40.46
N ILE A 935 -43.15 2.13 -40.72
CA ILE A 935 -43.52 3.56 -40.81
C ILE A 935 -43.90 4.30 -39.49
N CYS A 936 -43.25 5.37 -39.01
CA CYS A 936 -42.30 6.36 -39.56
C CYS A 936 -42.81 7.41 -40.60
N LEU A 937 -44.12 7.75 -40.62
CA LEU A 937 -44.64 8.90 -41.40
C LEU A 937 -45.66 9.72 -40.60
N ALA A 938 -45.15 10.48 -39.63
CA ALA A 938 -45.80 11.67 -39.08
C ALA A 938 -44.70 12.73 -38.87
N ILE A 939 -44.25 13.29 -40.00
CA ILE A 939 -43.07 14.15 -40.11
C ILE A 939 -43.44 15.60 -39.75
N ILE A 940 -42.67 16.16 -38.80
CA ILE A 940 -42.13 17.53 -38.74
C ILE A 940 -43.09 18.67 -39.13
N HIS A 941 -43.49 19.50 -38.15
CA HIS A 941 -43.10 20.93 -38.05
C HIS A 941 -43.60 21.54 -36.73
N GLY A 942 -42.70 22.18 -35.97
CA GLY A 942 -43.02 22.73 -34.65
C GLY A 942 -41.80 23.03 -33.78
N SER A 943 -40.80 23.70 -34.34
CA SER A 943 -39.60 24.11 -33.59
C SER A 943 -39.92 25.23 -32.60
N PHE A 944 -39.53 25.06 -31.34
CA PHE A 944 -39.23 26.15 -30.42
C PHE A 944 -37.96 25.82 -29.65
N CYS A 945 -37.04 26.78 -29.59
CA CYS A 945 -35.81 26.67 -28.83
C CYS A 945 -36.10 26.53 -27.32
N VAL A 946 -35.27 25.76 -26.61
CA VAL A 946 -35.19 25.81 -25.15
C VAL A 946 -33.75 26.21 -24.80
N ASN A 947 -33.61 27.24 -23.96
CA ASN A 947 -32.30 27.71 -23.48
C ASN A 947 -31.83 26.83 -22.32
N ASP A 948 -30.54 26.46 -22.28
CA ASP A 948 -29.93 25.65 -21.20
C ASP A 948 -29.71 26.41 -19.87
N TYR A 949 -30.56 27.39 -19.57
CA TYR A 949 -30.54 28.16 -18.32
C TYR A 949 -31.74 27.81 -17.45
N VAL A 950 -31.49 27.53 -16.17
CA VAL A 950 -32.54 27.24 -15.20
C VAL A 950 -32.61 28.38 -14.19
N SER A 951 -33.81 28.78 -13.78
CA SER A 951 -34.02 29.84 -12.78
C SER A 951 -34.77 29.31 -11.57
N VAL A 952 -34.29 29.65 -10.38
CA VAL A 952 -34.87 29.30 -9.08
C VAL A 952 -35.17 30.58 -8.31
N SER A 953 -36.35 30.68 -7.69
CA SER A 953 -36.70 31.81 -6.82
C SER A 953 -36.49 31.42 -5.35
N CYS A 954 -35.60 32.11 -4.65
CA CYS A 954 -35.37 31.96 -3.22
C CYS A 954 -35.67 33.27 -2.47
N ASN A 955 -35.48 33.30 -1.14
CA ASN A 955 -35.89 34.42 -0.29
C ASN A 955 -35.13 35.73 -0.61
N TYR A 956 -33.97 35.62 -1.28
CA TYR A 956 -33.13 36.74 -1.70
C TYR A 956 -33.41 37.22 -3.14
N GLY A 957 -34.23 36.51 -3.91
CA GLY A 957 -34.57 36.84 -5.30
C GLY A 957 -34.47 35.65 -6.26
N TYR A 958 -34.36 35.93 -7.56
CA TYR A 958 -34.15 34.91 -8.57
C TYR A 958 -32.66 34.59 -8.73
N VAL A 959 -32.31 33.30 -8.83
CA VAL A 959 -30.97 32.80 -9.13
C VAL A 959 -31.02 32.06 -10.46
N LYS A 960 -30.18 32.46 -11.40
CA LYS A 960 -30.03 31.84 -12.73
C LYS A 960 -28.82 30.90 -12.72
N GLY A 961 -29.07 29.60 -12.78
CA GLY A 961 -28.06 28.55 -12.98
C GLY A 961 -28.03 28.05 -14.43
N LYS A 962 -27.21 27.02 -14.68
CA LYS A 962 -27.10 26.35 -15.98
C LYS A 962 -27.20 24.84 -15.84
N VAL A 963 -27.60 24.17 -16.92
CA VAL A 963 -27.39 22.72 -17.04
C VAL A 963 -25.90 22.46 -17.32
N VAL A 964 -25.36 21.44 -16.66
CA VAL A 964 -23.99 20.95 -16.78
C VAL A 964 -24.08 19.48 -17.17
N ASN A 965 -23.33 19.08 -18.20
CA ASN A 965 -23.15 17.67 -18.53
C ASN A 965 -22.22 17.05 -17.48
N GLY A 966 -22.80 16.29 -16.55
CA GLY A 966 -22.05 15.46 -15.61
C GLY A 966 -21.43 14.23 -16.28
N ASN A 967 -20.89 13.35 -15.45
CA ASN A 967 -20.15 12.18 -15.91
C ASN A 967 -21.05 11.13 -16.58
N GLU A 968 -22.16 10.73 -15.95
CA GLU A 968 -23.18 9.89 -16.59
C GLU A 968 -24.47 10.67 -16.93
N LYS A 969 -24.82 11.69 -16.13
CA LYS A 969 -26.09 12.41 -16.26
C LYS A 969 -25.94 13.94 -16.17
N PRO A 970 -26.75 14.71 -16.91
CA PRO A 970 -26.79 16.15 -16.77
C PRO A 970 -27.45 16.57 -15.44
N TYR A 971 -26.90 17.60 -14.82
CA TYR A 971 -27.42 18.21 -13.59
C TYR A 971 -27.42 19.73 -13.69
N GLU A 972 -28.20 20.38 -12.83
CA GLU A 972 -28.26 21.82 -12.73
C GLU A 972 -27.27 22.32 -11.69
N ALA A 973 -26.46 23.30 -12.08
CA ALA A 973 -25.47 23.93 -11.22
C ALA A 973 -25.74 25.43 -11.06
N PHE A 974 -25.70 25.86 -9.80
CA PHE A 974 -25.84 27.25 -9.37
C PHE A 974 -24.57 27.62 -8.62
N TYR A 975 -23.63 28.25 -9.33
CA TYR A 975 -22.31 28.58 -8.82
C TYR A 975 -22.29 29.92 -8.07
N SER A 976 -21.57 29.94 -6.95
CA SER A 976 -21.23 31.17 -6.22
C SER A 976 -22.41 32.10 -5.91
N ILE A 977 -23.45 31.56 -5.27
CA ILE A 977 -24.56 32.32 -4.68
C ILE A 977 -24.06 32.99 -3.39
N PRO A 978 -24.18 34.31 -3.23
CA PRO A 978 -23.69 35.00 -2.04
C PRO A 978 -24.67 34.79 -0.89
N TYR A 979 -24.17 34.30 0.25
CA TYR A 979 -24.94 34.18 1.49
C TYR A 979 -24.62 35.30 2.49
N ALA A 980 -23.55 36.07 2.25
CA ALA A 980 -23.12 37.18 3.08
C ALA A 980 -22.63 38.37 2.23
N LYS A 981 -22.48 39.54 2.86
CA LYS A 981 -21.80 40.71 2.27
C LYS A 981 -20.28 40.45 2.23
N PRO A 982 -19.54 41.02 1.26
CA PRO A 982 -18.09 40.86 1.17
C PRO A 982 -17.39 41.30 2.47
N PRO A 983 -16.55 40.47 3.11
CA PRO A 983 -15.89 40.74 4.39
C PRO A 983 -14.69 41.71 4.26
N VAL A 984 -14.84 42.77 3.46
CA VAL A 984 -13.80 43.75 3.14
C VAL A 984 -13.88 45.00 4.02
N GLY A 985 -12.76 45.72 4.15
CA GLY A 985 -12.72 47.02 4.84
C GLY A 985 -13.25 46.94 6.28
N PRO A 986 -14.30 47.69 6.67
CA PRO A 986 -14.89 47.62 8.01
C PRO A 986 -15.46 46.25 8.40
N LEU A 987 -15.74 45.36 7.44
CA LEU A 987 -16.23 43.99 7.70
C LEU A 987 -15.08 42.97 7.82
N ARG A 988 -13.83 43.40 7.59
CA ARG A 988 -12.63 42.60 7.82
C ARG A 988 -12.45 42.39 9.33
N PHE A 989 -12.29 41.13 9.75
CA PHE A 989 -12.32 40.70 11.15
C PHE A 989 -13.63 41.05 11.89
N CYS A 990 -14.77 40.94 11.18
CA CYS A 990 -16.11 41.03 11.75
C CYS A 990 -16.92 39.77 11.44
N ASN A 991 -17.99 39.52 12.21
CA ASN A 991 -18.95 38.45 11.91
C ASN A 991 -19.58 38.66 10.52
N PRO A 992 -19.92 37.59 9.77
CA PRO A 992 -20.54 37.74 8.46
C PRO A 992 -21.91 38.40 8.58
N VAL A 993 -22.18 39.35 7.69
CA VAL A 993 -23.47 40.05 7.59
C VAL A 993 -24.26 39.44 6.44
N PRO A 994 -25.54 39.07 6.60
CA PRO A 994 -26.37 38.56 5.51
C PRO A 994 -26.40 39.51 4.29
N CYS A 995 -26.44 38.96 3.09
CA CYS A 995 -26.55 39.74 1.86
C CYS A 995 -27.92 40.46 1.75
N ASP A 996 -27.96 41.57 1.03
CA ASP A 996 -29.23 42.24 0.72
C ASP A 996 -29.93 41.51 -0.45
N ALA A 997 -31.26 41.47 -0.47
CA ALA A 997 -32.02 40.86 -1.55
C ALA A 997 -31.74 41.52 -2.92
N TRP A 998 -31.60 40.71 -3.97
CA TRP A 998 -31.22 41.16 -5.31
C TRP A 998 -32.44 41.75 -6.05
N LYS A 999 -32.26 42.93 -6.64
CA LYS A 999 -33.31 43.60 -7.44
C LYS A 999 -33.58 42.94 -8.79
N ASN A 1000 -32.56 42.25 -9.34
CA ASN A 1000 -32.59 41.52 -10.61
C ASN A 1000 -32.17 40.06 -10.35
N ALA A 1001 -32.41 39.17 -11.30
CA ALA A 1001 -31.94 37.79 -11.22
C ALA A 1001 -30.40 37.75 -11.09
N TYR A 1002 -29.89 37.07 -10.07
CA TYR A 1002 -28.47 36.87 -9.83
C TYR A 1002 -27.93 35.79 -10.77
N ASP A 1003 -26.89 36.11 -11.55
CA ASP A 1003 -26.26 35.15 -12.46
C ASP A 1003 -25.27 34.26 -11.69
N ALA A 1004 -25.63 32.98 -11.57
CA ALA A 1004 -24.89 31.90 -10.93
C ALA A 1004 -24.42 30.85 -11.96
N THR A 1005 -24.21 31.25 -13.23
CA THR A 1005 -23.80 30.32 -14.29
C THR A 1005 -22.29 30.08 -14.38
N TYR A 1006 -21.49 30.79 -13.58
CA TYR A 1006 -20.03 30.67 -13.51
C TYR A 1006 -19.50 30.86 -12.08
N PRO A 1007 -18.40 30.19 -11.69
CA PRO A 1007 -17.79 30.39 -10.38
C PRO A 1007 -17.16 31.78 -10.24
N ARG A 1008 -17.19 32.32 -9.02
CA ARG A 1008 -16.45 33.52 -8.61
C ARG A 1008 -15.18 33.14 -7.84
N SER A 1009 -14.35 34.14 -7.55
CA SER A 1009 -13.10 34.00 -6.78
C SER A 1009 -13.31 33.23 -5.47
N GLU A 1010 -12.40 32.30 -5.21
CA GLU A 1010 -12.25 31.67 -3.88
C GLU A 1010 -11.80 32.69 -2.84
N CYS A 1011 -11.99 32.38 -1.55
CA CYS A 1011 -11.41 33.18 -0.47
C CYS A 1011 -9.89 33.24 -0.54
N LEU A 1012 -9.33 34.42 -0.27
CA LEU A 1012 -7.90 34.71 -0.32
C LEU A 1012 -7.10 33.69 0.51
N GLN A 1013 -6.26 32.91 -0.18
CA GLN A 1013 -5.59 31.75 0.37
C GLN A 1013 -4.21 31.51 -0.27
N LYS A 1014 -3.37 30.73 0.43
CA LYS A 1014 -2.01 30.38 0.01
C LYS A 1014 -1.98 28.94 -0.48
N VAL A 1015 -1.37 28.71 -1.64
CA VAL A 1015 -1.27 27.39 -2.28
C VAL A 1015 0.19 27.02 -2.47
N TYR A 1016 0.53 25.78 -2.13
CA TYR A 1016 1.87 25.21 -2.24
C TYR A 1016 1.95 24.32 -3.49
N ASN A 1017 3.03 24.45 -4.26
CA ASN A 1017 3.29 23.63 -5.44
C ASN A 1017 4.81 23.45 -5.65
N GLY A 1018 5.30 22.22 -5.53
CA GLY A 1018 6.70 21.87 -5.83
C GLY A 1018 7.75 22.66 -5.06
N GLY A 1019 7.51 22.94 -3.77
CA GLY A 1019 8.42 23.73 -2.93
C GLY A 1019 8.25 25.25 -3.03
N ASN A 1020 7.51 25.76 -4.02
CA ASN A 1020 7.11 27.17 -4.10
C ASN A 1020 5.71 27.38 -3.50
N SER A 1021 5.43 28.62 -3.07
CA SER A 1021 4.08 29.01 -2.62
C SER A 1021 3.63 30.32 -3.26
N TYR A 1022 2.33 30.46 -3.50
CA TYR A 1022 1.72 31.66 -4.08
C TYR A 1022 0.35 31.95 -3.49
N VAL A 1023 -0.10 33.20 -3.63
CA VAL A 1023 -1.38 33.68 -3.10
C VAL A 1023 -2.41 33.75 -4.22
N ARG A 1024 -3.61 33.19 -4.00
CA ARG A 1024 -4.75 33.26 -4.95
C ARG A 1024 -6.07 33.56 -4.21
N GLY A 1025 -7.11 33.91 -4.96
CA GLY A 1025 -8.42 34.28 -4.42
C GLY A 1025 -8.58 35.78 -4.15
N ASP A 1026 -9.74 36.13 -3.60
CA ASP A 1026 -10.17 37.50 -3.26
C ASP A 1026 -10.79 37.51 -1.84
N GLU A 1027 -11.03 38.69 -1.27
CA GLU A 1027 -11.80 38.82 -0.03
C GLU A 1027 -13.31 38.83 -0.29
N ASP A 1028 -13.78 39.27 -1.46
CA ASP A 1028 -15.15 39.04 -1.91
C ASP A 1028 -15.32 37.57 -2.31
N CYS A 1029 -15.65 36.73 -1.32
CA CYS A 1029 -15.61 35.27 -1.46
C CYS A 1029 -16.67 34.48 -0.67
N LEU A 1030 -17.60 35.13 0.04
CA LEU A 1030 -18.58 34.44 0.90
C LEU A 1030 -19.76 33.89 0.10
N TYR A 1031 -19.45 32.85 -0.67
CA TYR A 1031 -20.34 32.21 -1.62
C TYR A 1031 -20.56 30.72 -1.30
N LEU A 1032 -21.70 30.19 -1.73
CA LEU A 1032 -21.97 28.76 -1.79
C LEU A 1032 -22.43 28.34 -3.19
N SER A 1033 -22.19 27.09 -3.55
CA SER A 1033 -22.65 26.51 -4.83
C SER A 1033 -23.63 25.37 -4.55
N VAL A 1034 -24.70 25.29 -5.34
CA VAL A 1034 -25.75 24.26 -5.22
C VAL A 1034 -25.80 23.42 -6.50
N TYR A 1035 -25.84 22.10 -6.35
CA TYR A 1035 -25.91 21.12 -7.43
C TYR A 1035 -27.10 20.19 -7.23
N ARG A 1036 -27.96 20.04 -8.24
CA ARG A 1036 -29.14 19.17 -8.20
C ARG A 1036 -29.40 18.49 -9.56
N PRO A 1037 -29.99 17.28 -9.61
CA PRO A 1037 -30.36 16.63 -10.88
C PRO A 1037 -31.35 17.44 -11.74
N CYS A 1038 -31.37 17.23 -13.07
CA CYS A 1038 -32.29 17.97 -13.96
C CYS A 1038 -33.75 17.46 -13.95
N ASN A 1039 -33.97 16.13 -13.93
CA ASN A 1039 -35.28 15.53 -14.25
C ASN A 1039 -36.19 15.31 -13.04
N ARG A 1040 -36.28 16.28 -12.13
CA ARG A 1040 -36.91 16.07 -10.80
C ARG A 1040 -38.41 16.33 -10.81
N LYS A 1041 -39.19 15.52 -10.07
CA LYS A 1041 -40.64 15.72 -9.96
C LYS A 1041 -40.95 17.00 -9.17
N PRO A 1042 -42.03 17.75 -9.49
CA PRO A 1042 -42.33 19.04 -8.85
C PRO A 1042 -42.41 19.02 -7.31
N HIS A 1043 -42.85 17.91 -6.72
CA HIS A 1043 -43.06 17.76 -5.28
C HIS A 1043 -41.99 16.91 -4.56
N GLU A 1044 -40.98 16.45 -5.28
CA GLU A 1044 -39.93 15.57 -4.73
C GLU A 1044 -38.85 16.38 -4.04
N LYS A 1045 -38.76 16.28 -2.71
CA LYS A 1045 -37.63 16.82 -1.94
C LYS A 1045 -36.53 15.77 -1.84
N LEU A 1046 -35.28 16.15 -2.10
CA LEU A 1046 -34.12 15.27 -1.96
C LEU A 1046 -33.30 15.62 -0.70
N PRO A 1047 -32.73 14.63 0.02
CA PRO A 1047 -31.76 14.87 1.08
C PRO A 1047 -30.61 15.79 0.64
N VAL A 1048 -30.14 16.63 1.56
CA VAL A 1048 -29.13 17.65 1.28
C VAL A 1048 -27.82 17.27 1.96
N ILE A 1049 -26.71 17.26 1.21
CA ILE A 1049 -25.36 17.14 1.72
C ILE A 1049 -24.71 18.53 1.67
N VAL A 1050 -24.28 19.06 2.82
CA VAL A 1050 -23.46 20.28 2.89
C VAL A 1050 -22.01 19.88 3.11
N TYR A 1051 -21.13 20.29 2.20
CA TYR A 1051 -19.72 19.95 2.17
C TYR A 1051 -18.82 21.12 2.59
N PHE A 1052 -17.94 20.88 3.56
CA PHE A 1052 -16.90 21.80 3.99
C PHE A 1052 -15.52 21.36 3.50
N GLY A 1053 -14.73 22.32 3.01
CA GLY A 1053 -13.41 22.10 2.45
C GLY A 1053 -12.33 21.67 3.45
N PHE A 1054 -11.29 21.02 2.93
CA PHE A 1054 -10.10 20.64 3.67
C PHE A 1054 -8.90 21.53 3.30
N GLY A 1055 -8.01 21.76 4.26
CA GLY A 1055 -6.76 22.51 4.01
C GLY A 1055 -6.22 23.25 5.24
N ALA A 1056 -6.06 22.55 6.37
CA ALA A 1056 -5.43 23.08 7.59
C ALA A 1056 -5.97 24.46 8.09
N PHE A 1057 -7.22 24.80 7.75
CA PHE A 1057 -7.83 26.14 7.91
C PHE A 1057 -7.10 27.30 7.20
N THR A 1058 -6.03 27.04 6.43
CA THR A 1058 -5.23 28.04 5.70
C THR A 1058 -5.50 28.06 4.20
N ASN A 1059 -5.92 26.92 3.64
CA ASN A 1059 -6.42 26.78 2.28
C ASN A 1059 -7.67 25.89 2.21
N SER A 1060 -8.32 25.85 1.06
CA SER A 1060 -9.52 25.07 0.76
C SER A 1060 -9.63 24.82 -0.75
N TYR A 1061 -9.88 23.57 -1.10
CA TYR A 1061 -10.06 23.11 -2.48
C TYR A 1061 -11.55 22.99 -2.87
N THR A 1062 -12.35 24.01 -2.52
CA THR A 1062 -13.82 24.02 -2.68
C THR A 1062 -14.34 24.68 -3.95
N SER A 1063 -13.46 25.08 -4.87
CA SER A 1063 -13.86 25.49 -6.22
C SER A 1063 -14.31 24.29 -7.06
N PRO A 1064 -15.21 24.49 -8.06
CA PRO A 1064 -15.67 23.42 -8.95
C PRO A 1064 -14.55 22.73 -9.75
N GLU A 1065 -13.41 23.42 -9.93
CA GLU A 1065 -12.23 22.90 -10.61
C GLU A 1065 -11.48 21.85 -9.77
N ASN A 1066 -11.61 21.91 -8.44
CA ASN A 1066 -10.92 21.01 -7.50
C ASN A 1066 -11.87 20.02 -6.81
N LEU A 1067 -13.19 20.30 -6.79
CA LEU A 1067 -14.21 19.44 -6.20
C LEU A 1067 -15.42 19.31 -7.14
N SER A 1068 -15.53 18.15 -7.81
CA SER A 1068 -16.67 17.83 -8.66
C SER A 1068 -17.81 17.13 -7.87
N PRO A 1069 -19.09 17.50 -8.11
CA PRO A 1069 -20.25 16.81 -7.56
C PRO A 1069 -20.71 15.60 -8.40
N ASP A 1070 -20.08 15.30 -9.55
CA ASP A 1070 -20.64 14.42 -10.60
C ASP A 1070 -21.13 13.08 -10.05
N TYR A 1071 -20.31 12.36 -9.27
CA TYR A 1071 -20.70 11.07 -8.66
C TYR A 1071 -21.93 11.14 -7.76
N PHE A 1072 -22.20 12.27 -7.09
CA PHE A 1072 -23.43 12.45 -6.32
C PHE A 1072 -24.62 12.75 -7.24
N MET A 1073 -24.40 13.50 -8.31
CA MET A 1073 -25.43 13.86 -9.30
C MET A 1073 -25.86 12.66 -10.15
N ASP A 1074 -24.92 11.78 -10.52
CA ASP A 1074 -25.20 10.53 -11.25
C ASP A 1074 -26.17 9.61 -10.46
N THR A 1075 -26.16 9.66 -9.12
CA THR A 1075 -27.13 8.90 -8.29
C THR A 1075 -28.57 9.41 -8.40
N GLU A 1076 -28.75 10.68 -8.80
CA GLU A 1076 -30.01 11.44 -8.79
C GLU A 1076 -30.74 11.53 -7.43
N ARG A 1077 -30.09 11.16 -6.32
CA ARG A 1077 -30.74 10.97 -5.00
C ARG A 1077 -30.50 12.08 -3.97
N VAL A 1078 -29.59 13.01 -4.24
CA VAL A 1078 -29.20 14.06 -3.27
C VAL A 1078 -29.01 15.42 -3.94
N ILE A 1079 -29.12 16.49 -3.15
CA ILE A 1079 -28.58 17.81 -3.49
C ILE A 1079 -27.24 17.96 -2.77
N VAL A 1080 -26.23 18.51 -3.45
CA VAL A 1080 -24.94 18.86 -2.85
C VAL A 1080 -24.82 20.38 -2.77
N VAL A 1081 -24.44 20.88 -1.59
CA VAL A 1081 -24.11 22.29 -1.35
C VAL A 1081 -22.64 22.36 -0.94
N VAL A 1082 -21.84 23.17 -1.63
CA VAL A 1082 -20.43 23.40 -1.30
C VAL A 1082 -20.28 24.83 -0.78
N VAL A 1083 -19.71 25.00 0.42
CA VAL A 1083 -19.60 26.29 1.11
C VAL A 1083 -18.16 26.81 1.05
N GLN A 1084 -17.99 28.08 0.66
CA GLN A 1084 -16.74 28.82 0.84
C GLN A 1084 -16.83 29.68 2.12
N SER A 1085 -15.73 29.83 2.85
CA SER A 1085 -15.62 30.56 4.12
C SER A 1085 -14.22 31.16 4.27
N ARG A 1086 -14.04 32.19 5.10
CA ARG A 1086 -12.70 32.78 5.34
C ARG A 1086 -11.70 31.78 5.93
N LEU A 1087 -10.43 31.95 5.55
CA LEU A 1087 -9.30 31.07 5.85
C LEU A 1087 -8.11 31.86 6.39
N GLY A 1088 -7.13 31.14 6.95
CA GLY A 1088 -5.88 31.70 7.48
C GLY A 1088 -6.14 32.84 8.48
N PRO A 1089 -5.43 33.97 8.39
CA PRO A 1089 -5.63 35.08 9.32
C PRO A 1089 -7.06 35.65 9.23
N PHE A 1090 -7.62 35.77 8.02
CA PHE A 1090 -8.97 36.30 7.82
C PHE A 1090 -10.08 35.46 8.46
N GLY A 1091 -9.85 34.14 8.59
CA GLY A 1091 -10.80 33.20 9.19
C GLY A 1091 -10.62 32.97 10.69
N TYR A 1092 -9.38 33.03 11.21
CA TYR A 1092 -9.05 32.45 12.53
C TYR A 1092 -8.15 33.30 13.42
N LEU A 1093 -7.64 34.45 12.94
CA LEU A 1093 -6.87 35.36 13.78
C LEU A 1093 -7.76 35.97 14.87
N SER A 1094 -7.25 36.06 16.11
CA SER A 1094 -7.98 36.56 17.28
C SER A 1094 -7.07 37.37 18.19
N SER A 1095 -7.57 38.48 18.73
CA SER A 1095 -6.90 39.27 19.77
C SER A 1095 -7.03 38.64 21.17
N GLY A 1096 -7.85 37.59 21.33
CA GLY A 1096 -8.21 37.04 22.64
C GLY A 1096 -9.17 37.91 23.46
N ASP A 1097 -9.67 39.01 22.88
CA ASP A 1097 -10.67 39.90 23.48
C ASP A 1097 -11.81 40.21 22.50
N THR A 1098 -12.68 41.17 22.83
CA THR A 1098 -13.85 41.52 22.01
C THR A 1098 -13.55 42.34 20.76
N HIS A 1099 -12.32 42.81 20.53
CA HIS A 1099 -12.00 43.67 19.38
C HIS A 1099 -11.75 42.87 18.09
N CYS A 1100 -11.19 41.66 18.22
CA CYS A 1100 -11.04 40.69 17.15
C CYS A 1100 -11.31 39.29 17.72
N LEU A 1101 -12.58 38.89 17.76
CA LEU A 1101 -13.01 37.62 18.40
C LEU A 1101 -12.32 36.38 17.78
N GLY A 1102 -12.22 36.32 16.45
CA GLY A 1102 -11.76 35.14 15.72
C GLY A 1102 -12.89 34.19 15.32
N ASN A 1103 -12.53 32.98 14.90
CA ASN A 1103 -13.45 31.95 14.39
C ASN A 1103 -14.38 32.40 13.25
N PHE A 1104 -14.06 33.50 12.57
CA PHE A 1104 -14.86 34.08 11.50
C PHE A 1104 -15.18 33.06 10.39
N GLY A 1105 -14.24 32.16 10.05
CA GLY A 1105 -14.50 31.07 9.09
C GLY A 1105 -15.58 30.06 9.54
N LEU A 1106 -15.71 29.79 10.84
CA LEU A 1106 -16.82 28.98 11.37
C LEU A 1106 -18.13 29.77 11.40
N LYS A 1107 -18.08 31.09 11.68
CA LYS A 1107 -19.27 31.95 11.65
C LYS A 1107 -19.82 32.11 10.23
N ASP A 1108 -18.94 32.18 9.24
CA ASP A 1108 -19.26 32.15 7.81
C ASP A 1108 -20.04 30.87 7.46
N GLN A 1109 -19.51 29.70 7.84
CA GLN A 1109 -20.16 28.40 7.65
C GLN A 1109 -21.52 28.31 8.36
N ARG A 1110 -21.65 28.86 9.58
CA ARG A 1110 -22.93 28.94 10.31
C ARG A 1110 -23.97 29.74 9.53
N LEU A 1111 -23.60 30.89 8.96
CA LEU A 1111 -24.53 31.70 8.17
C LEU A 1111 -24.90 31.01 6.85
N ALA A 1112 -23.95 30.31 6.21
CA ALA A 1112 -24.25 29.47 5.04
C ALA A 1112 -25.22 28.32 5.38
N LEU A 1113 -25.10 27.69 6.55
CA LEU A 1113 -26.05 26.67 7.01
C LEU A 1113 -27.45 27.25 7.28
N GLN A 1114 -27.54 28.47 7.83
CA GLN A 1114 -28.80 29.18 7.96
C GLN A 1114 -29.42 29.47 6.58
N TRP A 1115 -28.62 29.96 5.63
CA TRP A 1115 -29.07 30.16 4.25
C TRP A 1115 -29.60 28.86 3.63
N VAL A 1116 -28.91 27.73 3.84
CA VAL A 1116 -29.37 26.40 3.38
C VAL A 1116 -30.72 26.04 4.01
N LYS A 1117 -30.89 26.19 5.33
CA LYS A 1117 -32.16 25.88 6.01
C LYS A 1117 -33.32 26.71 5.45
N GLU A 1118 -33.09 27.99 5.17
CA GLU A 1118 -34.09 28.94 4.67
C GLU A 1118 -34.39 28.80 3.17
N ASN A 1119 -33.42 28.41 2.33
CA ASN A 1119 -33.50 28.56 0.87
C ASN A 1119 -33.40 27.24 0.09
N ILE A 1120 -32.85 26.15 0.65
CA ILE A 1120 -32.63 24.91 -0.13
C ILE A 1120 -33.93 24.27 -0.62
N GLY A 1121 -35.06 24.56 0.05
CA GLY A 1121 -36.40 24.16 -0.40
C GLY A 1121 -36.78 24.70 -1.79
N ALA A 1122 -36.29 25.88 -2.17
CA ALA A 1122 -36.47 26.43 -3.53
C ALA A 1122 -35.71 25.61 -4.59
N PHE A 1123 -34.55 25.06 -4.21
CA PHE A 1123 -33.79 24.11 -5.01
C PHE A 1123 -34.41 22.69 -4.95
N GLN A 1124 -35.56 22.53 -4.28
CA GLN A 1124 -36.24 21.27 -3.98
C GLN A 1124 -35.39 20.30 -3.13
N GLY A 1125 -34.58 20.85 -2.23
CA GLY A 1125 -33.93 20.10 -1.15
C GLY A 1125 -34.86 19.91 0.05
N ASP A 1126 -34.64 18.84 0.79
CA ASP A 1126 -35.28 18.64 2.08
C ASP A 1126 -34.48 19.37 3.18
N CYS A 1127 -34.99 20.53 3.60
CA CYS A 1127 -34.40 21.33 4.65
C CYS A 1127 -34.48 20.67 6.05
N ASP A 1128 -35.22 19.58 6.22
CA ASP A 1128 -35.24 18.78 7.46
C ASP A 1128 -34.34 17.54 7.40
N CYS A 1129 -33.86 17.16 6.22
CA CYS A 1129 -32.94 16.03 5.99
C CYS A 1129 -31.56 16.51 5.48
N VAL A 1130 -30.87 17.30 6.31
CA VAL A 1130 -29.52 17.83 6.03
C VAL A 1130 -28.44 16.95 6.69
N THR A 1131 -27.41 16.62 5.93
CA THR A 1131 -26.19 15.90 6.34
C THR A 1131 -24.97 16.81 6.20
N LEU A 1132 -24.15 16.91 7.25
CA LEU A 1132 -22.86 17.62 7.18
C LEU A 1132 -21.74 16.65 6.79
N MET A 1133 -20.87 17.08 5.88
CA MET A 1133 -19.77 16.27 5.37
C MET A 1133 -18.49 17.09 5.20
N GLY A 1134 -17.34 16.47 5.44
CA GLY A 1134 -16.03 17.08 5.18
C GLY A 1134 -14.89 16.09 5.38
N ALA A 1135 -13.69 16.50 5.00
CA ALA A 1135 -12.45 15.77 5.24
C ALA A 1135 -11.45 16.66 6.02
N GLY A 1136 -10.60 16.09 6.86
CA GLY A 1136 -9.61 16.86 7.64
C GLY A 1136 -10.25 18.02 8.40
N THR A 1137 -9.82 19.26 8.13
CA THR A 1137 -10.40 20.46 8.77
C THR A 1137 -11.87 20.70 8.43
N GLY A 1138 -12.37 20.22 7.28
CA GLY A 1138 -13.80 20.24 6.97
C GLY A 1138 -14.60 19.26 7.82
N ALA A 1139 -14.01 18.12 8.21
CA ALA A 1139 -14.59 17.20 9.18
C ALA A 1139 -14.63 17.82 10.58
N ILE A 1140 -13.57 18.55 10.97
CA ILE A 1140 -13.53 19.33 12.22
C ILE A 1140 -14.65 20.39 12.23
N SER A 1141 -14.79 21.18 11.15
CA SER A 1141 -15.90 22.13 10.97
C SER A 1141 -17.28 21.50 11.18
N ALA A 1142 -17.54 20.34 10.55
CA ALA A 1142 -18.82 19.63 10.71
C ALA A 1142 -19.10 19.24 12.17
N VAL A 1143 -18.08 18.86 12.94
CA VAL A 1143 -18.23 18.54 14.37
C VAL A 1143 -18.42 19.79 15.24
N TYR A 1144 -17.74 20.90 14.97
CA TYR A 1144 -17.98 22.16 15.72
C TYR A 1144 -19.41 22.68 15.53
N HIS A 1145 -20.00 22.55 14.34
CA HIS A 1145 -21.41 22.88 14.11
C HIS A 1145 -22.40 21.92 14.80
N TRP A 1146 -22.00 20.67 15.00
CA TRP A 1146 -22.80 19.69 15.74
C TRP A 1146 -22.73 19.91 17.26
N LEU A 1147 -21.55 20.24 17.80
CA LEU A 1147 -21.33 20.42 19.25
C LEU A 1147 -21.81 21.77 19.80
N ASN A 1148 -21.75 22.85 19.02
CA ASN A 1148 -22.18 24.19 19.45
C ASN A 1148 -23.70 24.44 19.30
N HIS A 1149 -24.52 23.40 19.43
CA HIS A 1149 -25.98 23.56 19.53
C HIS A 1149 -26.32 24.13 20.92
N ASP A 1150 -26.83 25.37 20.94
CA ASP A 1150 -27.12 26.09 22.17
C ASP A 1150 -28.39 25.56 22.84
N THR A 1151 -28.22 24.56 23.71
CA THR A 1151 -29.28 23.98 24.54
C THR A 1151 -29.92 24.96 25.54
N SER A 1152 -29.52 26.24 25.56
CA SER A 1152 -30.07 27.26 26.45
C SER A 1152 -31.03 28.26 25.78
N ARG A 1153 -31.17 28.26 24.44
CA ARG A 1153 -32.19 29.06 23.73
C ARG A 1153 -33.26 28.15 23.11
N LYS A 1154 -34.47 28.26 23.66
CA LYS A 1154 -35.71 27.63 23.20
C LYS A 1154 -36.13 28.11 21.81
#